data_AF-A0A958AUX0-F1
#
_entry.id   AF-A0A958AUX0-F1
#
_cell.length_a   1.000
_cell.length_b   1.000
_cell.length_c   1.000
_cell.angle_alpha   90.00
_cell.angle_beta   90.00
_cell.angle_gamma   90.00
#
_symmetry.space_group_name_H-M   'P 1'
#
loop_
_entity.id
_entity.type
_entity.pdbx_description
1 polymer ?
#
loop_
_entity_poly.entity_id
_entity_poly.type
_entity_poly.pdbx_seq_one_letter_code
_entity_poly.pdbx_strand_id
1 'polypeptide(L)'
;MTQDSIVDGQLPKVMEVYLQLANYPIMAERVRSKMRKEIFARGIVTREVFEAEVEERAIASQQREGIDNPYGAESIETWERRKQLVRDHLTDFYFGYNLPARLLQDLIHAEIGRHDDDELGLTFNPELAPWDALFAKGLQYEALPPDERVKYAHHLSEIKAVLIKAMISDQLGFVGIARRYFTIADLNEIRRHRVGRGKIGGKAAGLMLAWKILSTDPEIARAGFQEKIDIPDSYFVGSDVFYEFLDINGLLQEINQKYKSPEEMIEDYHSLPQRFAEGYFPERVVLELKQLLVEVGNAPLIVRSSSLLEDNVNTSFAGKYDSIFSCNQGTLEENLRDLLWSISQVYVSALNPDALLYRRQMGLIDYDERMAVIIQPVKGEKYRDLFFPTVSGVGFSRNPFLWTPRLRRDEGFVRLVTGLGTRAVDRVPDDYPRMIGLSHPTLRPAQTAREIQHYSQRYMDVIDLEANDVRTVSVRYGVDGEYPWLRLLGAAFRDGQIQPVRSSIDVIESHELVLTLDGLVAHTAFVERMKLVLKTLENAYAVPVDVEFTLEFSGSLRAPELIIHLLQCRPQSSHEQGQRVEIPTQTPEGDVLFTANDLIPNGVVDQLGYIVYVDPHQYSRLALPSEKLEVARAIGRLNRDLEGERFILVGPGRWGSSNLDLGVKVTYADVFNTKVLVELGYDHGSGAPEVSYGTHFFQDLVEARIFPLAVFPEKQETTFNRRFLAEAANKLAERSPADAALDGVIKVIDVAETRGGQLLEVVMSGDQEHALAYFRRYD
;
A
#
# COMPACT_ATOMS: atom_id res chain seq x y z
N MET A 1 8.62 85.88 13.44
CA MET A 1 7.62 86.87 13.01
C MET A 1 6.92 86.30 11.78
N THR A 2 5.58 86.19 11.89
CA THR A 2 4.56 86.13 10.79
C THR A 2 4.80 85.08 9.70
N GLN A 3 4.09 83.94 9.64
CA GLN A 3 2.64 83.81 9.40
C GLN A 3 2.13 84.89 8.42
N ASP A 4 2.15 84.59 7.12
CA ASP A 4 0.96 84.73 6.25
C ASP A 4 1.22 84.22 4.81
N SER A 5 0.15 83.70 4.21
CA SER A 5 -0.07 83.23 2.82
C SER A 5 0.17 81.75 2.49
N ILE A 6 -0.76 80.92 2.99
CA ILE A 6 -1.22 79.72 2.28
C ILE A 6 -2.00 80.20 1.05
N VAL A 7 -1.50 79.90 -0.15
CA VAL A 7 -2.26 79.98 -1.41
C VAL A 7 -2.35 78.56 -1.96
N ASP A 8 -3.59 78.17 -2.25
CA ASP A 8 -4.06 76.94 -2.89
C ASP A 8 -3.10 76.45 -4.00
N GLY A 9 -2.37 75.36 -3.73
CA GLY A 9 -1.37 74.81 -4.63
C GLY A 9 -1.78 73.44 -5.16
N GLN A 10 -2.68 73.39 -6.15
CA GLN A 10 -2.86 72.16 -6.94
C GLN A 10 -1.50 71.77 -7.54
N LEU A 11 -1.05 70.53 -7.30
CA LEU A 11 0.13 69.97 -7.95
C LEU A 11 0.02 70.15 -9.48
N PRO A 12 1.10 70.54 -10.18
CA PRO A 12 1.08 70.62 -11.64
C PRO A 12 0.57 69.29 -12.22
N LYS A 13 -0.42 69.34 -13.13
CA LYS A 13 -1.09 68.14 -13.66
C LYS A 13 -0.13 67.08 -14.20
N VAL A 14 1.01 67.48 -14.75
CA VAL A 14 2.07 66.56 -15.22
C VAL A 14 2.71 65.79 -14.06
N MET A 15 2.91 66.45 -12.91
CA MET A 15 3.41 65.80 -11.70
C MET A 15 2.38 64.80 -11.14
N GLU A 16 1.09 65.12 -11.24
CA GLU A 16 0.02 64.20 -10.84
C GLU A 16 -0.01 62.93 -11.71
N VAL A 17 0.12 63.07 -13.03
CA VAL A 17 0.24 61.93 -13.97
C VAL A 17 1.45 61.06 -13.62
N TYR A 18 2.61 61.68 -13.38
CA TYR A 18 3.84 60.98 -13.00
C TYR A 18 3.69 60.21 -11.69
N LEU A 19 3.17 60.85 -10.64
CA LEU A 19 2.96 60.23 -9.32
C LEU A 19 1.93 59.09 -9.37
N GLN A 20 0.87 59.23 -10.16
CA GLN A 20 -0.12 58.16 -10.33
C GLN A 20 0.50 56.94 -11.04
N LEU A 21 1.30 57.14 -12.08
CA LEU A 21 1.97 56.05 -12.79
C LEU A 21 3.12 55.43 -11.99
N ALA A 22 3.75 56.18 -11.10
CA ALA A 22 4.79 55.67 -10.20
C ALA A 22 4.26 54.58 -9.24
N ASN A 23 2.97 54.60 -8.91
CA ASN A 23 2.33 53.55 -8.12
C ASN A 23 2.15 52.23 -8.89
N TYR A 24 2.40 52.22 -10.21
CA TYR A 24 2.24 51.06 -11.10
C TYR A 24 3.48 50.83 -11.98
N PRO A 25 4.66 50.53 -11.40
CA PRO A 25 5.94 50.60 -12.11
C PRO A 25 6.06 49.70 -13.35
N ILE A 26 5.40 48.53 -13.35
CA ILE A 26 5.40 47.60 -14.49
C ILE A 26 4.32 47.96 -15.51
N MET A 27 3.11 48.34 -15.06
CA MET A 27 1.99 48.67 -15.95
C MET A 27 2.14 50.05 -16.59
N ALA A 28 2.91 50.96 -15.98
CA ALA A 28 3.09 52.32 -16.43
C ALA A 28 3.54 52.41 -17.90
N GLU A 29 4.39 51.49 -18.36
CA GLU A 29 4.83 51.44 -19.76
C GLU A 29 3.65 51.17 -20.74
N ARG A 30 2.78 50.23 -20.39
CA ARG A 30 1.59 49.89 -21.19
C ARG A 30 0.56 51.01 -21.16
N VAL A 31 0.34 51.61 -19.98
CA VAL A 31 -0.55 52.76 -19.82
C VAL A 31 -0.05 53.94 -20.65
N ARG A 32 1.26 54.26 -20.60
CA ARG A 32 1.89 55.30 -21.45
C ARG A 32 1.75 55.02 -22.94
N SER A 33 1.81 53.76 -23.36
CA SER A 33 1.54 53.39 -24.75
C SER A 33 0.10 53.72 -25.17
N LYS A 34 -0.90 53.47 -24.32
CA LYS A 34 -2.30 53.88 -24.57
C LYS A 34 -2.49 55.39 -24.50
N MET A 35 -1.83 56.07 -23.55
CA MET A 35 -1.82 57.53 -23.45
C MET A 35 -1.34 58.16 -24.77
N ARG A 36 -0.25 57.64 -25.36
CA ARG A 36 0.23 58.10 -26.68
C ARG A 36 -0.80 57.87 -27.79
N LYS A 37 -1.48 56.72 -27.81
CA LYS A 37 -2.56 56.48 -28.79
C LYS A 37 -3.68 57.50 -28.66
N GLU A 38 -4.08 57.85 -27.45
CA GLU A 38 -5.09 58.90 -27.19
C GLU A 38 -4.60 60.28 -27.62
N ILE A 39 -3.34 60.63 -27.33
CA ILE A 39 -2.71 61.88 -27.76
C ILE A 39 -2.75 62.01 -29.29
N PHE A 40 -2.37 60.94 -30.00
CA PHE A 40 -2.34 60.93 -31.47
C PHE A 40 -3.75 60.90 -32.08
N ALA A 41 -4.65 60.08 -31.55
CA ALA A 41 -6.02 59.95 -32.05
C ALA A 41 -6.81 61.25 -31.94
N ARG A 42 -6.51 62.06 -30.92
CA ARG A 42 -7.13 63.37 -30.70
C ARG A 42 -6.43 64.52 -31.43
N GLY A 43 -5.37 64.22 -32.18
CA GLY A 43 -4.63 65.21 -32.98
C GLY A 43 -3.84 66.24 -32.16
N ILE A 44 -3.50 65.93 -30.90
CA ILE A 44 -2.74 66.85 -30.02
C ILE A 44 -1.32 67.08 -30.57
N VAL A 45 -0.71 66.02 -31.08
CA VAL A 45 0.53 66.03 -31.85
C VAL A 45 0.51 64.83 -32.79
N THR A 46 1.08 64.94 -33.98
CA THR A 46 1.20 63.79 -34.88
C THR A 46 2.33 62.88 -34.42
N ARG A 47 2.29 61.60 -34.81
CA ARG A 47 3.33 60.64 -34.42
C ARG A 47 4.71 61.05 -34.93
N GLU A 48 4.76 61.60 -36.14
CA GLU A 48 6.01 62.03 -36.79
C GLU A 48 6.64 63.21 -36.04
N VAL A 49 5.82 64.20 -35.64
CA VAL A 49 6.29 65.36 -34.88
C VAL A 49 6.72 64.95 -33.47
N PHE A 50 5.96 64.07 -32.82
CA PHE A 50 6.28 63.58 -31.49
C PHE A 50 7.60 62.80 -31.44
N GLU A 51 7.84 61.87 -32.38
CA GLU A 51 9.10 61.12 -32.42
C GLU A 51 10.29 61.99 -32.83
N ALA A 52 10.10 62.98 -33.72
CA ALA A 52 11.14 63.97 -34.01
C ALA A 52 11.53 64.77 -32.76
N GLU A 53 10.56 65.16 -31.94
CA GLU A 53 10.82 65.86 -30.67
C GLU A 53 11.49 64.96 -29.62
N VAL A 54 11.15 63.67 -29.59
CA VAL A 54 11.86 62.67 -28.75
C VAL A 54 13.33 62.63 -29.12
N GLU A 55 13.64 62.58 -30.42
CA GLU A 55 15.01 62.54 -30.92
C GLU A 55 15.76 63.84 -30.61
N GLU A 56 15.15 65.01 -30.89
CA GLU A 56 15.74 66.32 -30.58
C GLU A 56 16.03 66.48 -29.08
N ARG A 57 15.08 66.13 -28.21
CA ARG A 57 15.25 66.24 -26.75
C ARG A 57 16.24 65.20 -26.20
N ALA A 58 16.35 64.03 -26.82
CA ALA A 58 17.37 63.04 -26.47
C ALA A 58 18.78 63.55 -26.81
N ILE A 59 18.96 64.15 -27.99
CA ILE A 59 20.22 64.81 -28.40
C ILE A 59 20.54 65.98 -27.45
N ALA A 60 19.55 66.81 -27.12
CA ALA A 60 19.74 67.91 -26.17
C ALA A 60 20.09 67.41 -24.76
N SER A 61 19.62 66.23 -24.35
CA SER A 61 20.01 65.62 -23.08
C SER A 61 21.46 65.14 -23.09
N GLN A 62 21.92 64.53 -24.19
CA GLN A 62 23.32 64.16 -24.38
C GLN A 62 24.24 65.38 -24.21
N GLN A 63 23.89 66.51 -24.84
CA GLN A 63 24.65 67.75 -24.72
C GLN A 63 24.68 68.30 -23.28
N ARG A 64 23.54 68.27 -22.57
CA ARG A 64 23.48 68.67 -21.14
C ARG A 64 24.32 67.76 -20.24
N GLU A 65 24.50 66.51 -20.63
CA GLU A 65 25.30 65.51 -19.94
C GLU A 65 26.76 65.47 -20.44
N GLY A 66 27.17 66.43 -21.29
CA GLY A 66 28.57 66.61 -21.72
C GLY A 66 29.01 65.72 -22.88
N ILE A 67 28.07 65.19 -23.67
CA ILE A 67 28.34 64.34 -24.83
C ILE A 67 28.29 65.19 -26.11
N ASP A 68 29.45 65.45 -26.70
CA ASP A 68 29.60 66.34 -27.87
C ASP A 68 29.36 65.65 -29.23
N ASN A 69 29.35 64.31 -29.28
CA ASN A 69 29.06 63.53 -30.49
C ASN A 69 27.81 62.64 -30.32
N PRO A 70 26.62 63.12 -30.69
CA PRO A 70 25.35 62.45 -30.42
C PRO A 70 25.14 61.12 -31.15
N TYR A 71 25.91 60.84 -32.21
CA TYR A 71 25.73 59.66 -33.07
C TYR A 71 26.77 58.55 -32.85
N GLY A 72 27.77 58.76 -31.99
CA GLY A 72 28.89 57.79 -31.85
C GLY A 72 29.50 57.64 -30.46
N ALA A 73 29.11 58.46 -29.48
CA ALA A 73 29.67 58.41 -28.13
C ALA A 73 28.91 57.48 -27.15
N GLU A 74 27.66 57.12 -27.48
CA GLU A 74 26.84 56.20 -26.68
C GLU A 74 26.65 54.85 -27.38
N SER A 75 26.47 53.78 -26.58
CA SER A 75 26.07 52.48 -27.12
C SER A 75 24.62 52.55 -27.64
N ILE A 76 24.28 51.66 -28.57
CA ILE A 76 22.91 51.55 -29.11
C ILE A 76 21.89 51.34 -27.97
N GLU A 77 22.23 50.51 -26.97
CA GLU A 77 21.36 50.23 -25.82
C GLU A 77 21.13 51.48 -24.95
N THR A 78 22.18 52.24 -24.68
CA THR A 78 22.09 53.49 -23.90
C THR A 78 21.28 54.55 -24.64
N TRP A 79 21.46 54.66 -25.96
CA TRP A 79 20.71 55.58 -26.80
C TRP A 79 19.22 55.24 -26.85
N GLU A 80 18.87 53.97 -27.05
CA GLU A 80 17.46 53.53 -27.02
C GLU A 80 16.84 53.74 -25.64
N ARG A 81 17.58 53.47 -24.56
CA ARG A 81 17.11 53.74 -23.20
C ARG A 81 16.85 55.22 -22.96
N ARG A 82 17.74 56.10 -23.43
CA ARG A 82 17.59 57.55 -23.34
C ARG A 82 16.35 58.03 -24.10
N LYS A 83 16.18 57.60 -25.35
CA LYS A 83 14.98 57.92 -26.14
C LYS A 83 13.72 57.44 -25.45
N GLN A 84 13.72 56.26 -24.84
CA GLN A 84 12.56 55.75 -24.13
C GLN A 84 12.18 56.60 -22.90
N LEU A 85 13.16 57.04 -22.10
CA LEU A 85 12.91 57.93 -20.97
C LEU A 85 12.37 59.29 -21.41
N VAL A 86 12.95 59.86 -22.47
CA VAL A 86 12.46 61.13 -23.07
C VAL A 86 11.04 60.96 -23.61
N ARG A 87 10.76 59.83 -24.27
CA ARG A 87 9.44 59.48 -24.79
C ARG A 87 8.39 59.38 -23.69
N ASP A 88 8.73 58.75 -22.57
CA ASP A 88 7.81 58.62 -21.44
C ASP A 88 7.56 59.98 -20.77
N HIS A 89 8.58 60.81 -20.58
CA HIS A 89 8.41 62.18 -20.08
C HIS A 89 7.55 63.06 -21.01
N LEU A 90 7.78 62.98 -22.32
CA LEU A 90 6.95 63.70 -23.30
C LEU A 90 5.52 63.18 -23.31
N THR A 91 5.32 61.88 -23.14
CA THR A 91 3.97 61.28 -23.01
C THR A 91 3.25 61.86 -21.79
N ASP A 92 3.89 61.87 -20.62
CA ASP A 92 3.32 62.38 -19.39
C ASP A 92 3.04 63.90 -19.49
N PHE A 93 3.93 64.65 -20.16
CA PHE A 93 3.78 66.07 -20.42
C PHE A 93 2.57 66.37 -21.32
N TYR A 94 2.53 65.77 -22.52
CA TYR A 94 1.44 65.99 -23.48
C TYR A 94 0.10 65.54 -22.91
N PHE A 95 0.07 64.41 -22.20
CA PHE A 95 -1.15 63.92 -21.57
C PHE A 95 -1.62 64.85 -20.45
N GLY A 96 -0.72 65.24 -19.53
CA GLY A 96 -1.07 66.08 -18.37
C GLY A 96 -1.51 67.50 -18.73
N TYR A 97 -1.01 68.06 -19.84
CA TYR A 97 -1.40 69.39 -20.29
C TYR A 97 -2.67 69.41 -21.16
N ASN A 98 -2.94 68.35 -21.92
CA ASN A 98 -3.97 68.37 -22.96
C ASN A 98 -5.18 67.47 -22.67
N LEU A 99 -5.08 66.54 -21.72
CA LEU A 99 -6.12 65.54 -21.46
C LEU A 99 -6.60 65.57 -20.00
N PRO A 100 -7.88 65.23 -19.74
CA PRO A 100 -8.43 65.25 -18.39
C PRO A 100 -7.91 64.07 -17.55
N ALA A 101 -7.66 64.30 -16.25
CA ALA A 101 -7.16 63.29 -15.32
C ALA A 101 -8.06 62.03 -15.22
N ARG A 102 -9.38 62.19 -15.42
CA ARG A 102 -10.32 61.05 -15.46
C ARG A 102 -9.98 60.04 -16.56
N LEU A 103 -9.49 60.50 -17.72
CA LEU A 103 -9.10 59.59 -18.80
C LEU A 103 -7.88 58.73 -18.41
N LEU A 104 -6.95 59.26 -17.62
CA LEU A 104 -5.85 58.46 -17.09
C LEU A 104 -6.37 57.37 -16.15
N GLN A 105 -7.30 57.72 -15.27
CA GLN A 105 -7.94 56.75 -14.39
C GLN A 105 -8.66 55.66 -15.18
N ASP A 106 -9.40 56.01 -16.23
CA ASP A 106 -10.10 55.04 -17.09
C ASP A 106 -9.10 54.10 -17.80
N LEU A 107 -7.97 54.63 -18.29
CA LEU A 107 -6.92 53.84 -18.93
C LEU A 107 -6.22 52.88 -17.95
N ILE A 108 -6.01 53.31 -16.71
CA ILE A 108 -5.47 52.48 -15.63
C ILE A 108 -6.47 51.38 -15.27
N HIS A 109 -7.74 51.71 -15.02
CA HIS A 109 -8.78 50.73 -14.69
C HIS A 109 -9.00 49.72 -15.82
N ALA A 110 -8.96 50.15 -17.08
CA ALA A 110 -9.08 49.24 -18.22
C ALA A 110 -7.88 48.29 -18.38
N GLU A 111 -6.71 48.64 -17.85
CA GLU A 111 -5.55 47.74 -17.79
C GLU A 111 -5.60 46.82 -16.55
N ILE A 112 -6.16 47.30 -15.43
CA ILE A 112 -6.45 46.47 -14.25
C ILE A 112 -7.52 45.42 -14.58
N GLY A 113 -8.65 45.82 -15.18
CA GLY A 113 -9.76 44.91 -15.49
C GLY A 113 -9.48 43.88 -16.60
N ARG A 114 -8.36 44.01 -17.33
CA ARG A 114 -7.88 42.97 -18.25
C ARG A 114 -7.19 41.81 -17.54
N HIS A 115 -6.72 42.00 -16.31
CA HIS A 115 -6.10 40.90 -15.55
C HIS A 115 -7.13 39.84 -15.15
N ASP A 116 -8.38 40.19 -14.85
CA ASP A 116 -9.36 39.24 -14.29
C ASP A 116 -9.85 38.17 -15.30
N ASP A 117 -9.95 38.48 -16.60
CA ASP A 117 -10.46 37.53 -17.62
C ASP A 117 -9.37 36.67 -18.27
N ASP A 118 -8.12 37.15 -18.36
CA ASP A 118 -6.98 36.40 -18.93
C ASP A 118 -6.17 35.60 -17.86
N GLU A 119 -6.35 35.86 -16.56
CA GLU A 119 -5.57 35.20 -15.49
C GLU A 119 -6.02 33.78 -15.14
N LEU A 120 -7.22 33.31 -15.52
CA LEU A 120 -7.66 31.96 -15.13
C LEU A 120 -6.95 30.83 -15.90
N GLY A 121 -6.19 31.11 -16.96
CA GLY A 121 -5.33 30.13 -17.62
C GLY A 121 -4.09 29.74 -16.79
N LEU A 122 -3.49 28.58 -17.07
CA LEU A 122 -2.17 28.23 -16.54
C LEU A 122 -1.10 29.06 -17.28
N THR A 123 -0.59 30.11 -16.64
CA THR A 123 0.44 31.02 -17.20
C THR A 123 1.87 30.55 -16.95
N PHE A 124 2.03 29.41 -16.28
CA PHE A 124 3.30 28.82 -15.89
C PHE A 124 3.28 27.33 -16.16
N ASN A 125 4.45 26.72 -16.32
CA ASN A 125 4.60 25.27 -16.42
C ASN A 125 4.36 24.65 -15.02
N PRO A 126 3.32 23.83 -14.82
CA PRO A 126 3.03 23.24 -13.50
C PRO A 126 4.16 22.40 -12.93
N GLU A 127 4.94 21.70 -13.77
CA GLU A 127 6.06 20.85 -13.32
C GLU A 127 7.23 21.67 -12.73
N LEU A 128 7.32 22.97 -13.05
CA LEU A 128 8.38 23.87 -12.56
C LEU A 128 7.88 24.86 -11.52
N ALA A 129 6.58 24.88 -11.25
CA ALA A 129 5.98 25.87 -10.37
C ALA A 129 6.16 25.52 -8.89
N PRO A 130 6.33 26.52 -8.00
CA PRO A 130 6.27 26.29 -6.56
C PRO A 130 4.91 25.69 -6.17
N TRP A 131 4.92 24.75 -5.22
CA TRP A 131 3.69 24.10 -4.77
C TRP A 131 2.64 25.09 -4.25
N ASP A 132 3.05 26.17 -3.59
CA ASP A 132 2.11 27.20 -3.11
C ASP A 132 1.31 27.84 -4.24
N ALA A 133 1.92 28.05 -5.40
CA ALA A 133 1.23 28.55 -6.58
C ALA A 133 0.25 27.50 -7.15
N LEU A 134 0.67 26.23 -7.18
CA LEU A 134 -0.18 25.11 -7.63
C LEU A 134 -1.40 24.94 -6.72
N PHE A 135 -1.23 24.98 -5.40
CA PHE A 135 -2.32 24.88 -4.44
C PHE A 135 -3.27 26.09 -4.56
N ALA A 136 -2.75 27.31 -4.62
CA ALA A 136 -3.57 28.51 -4.78
C ALA A 136 -4.42 28.44 -6.05
N LYS A 137 -3.80 28.06 -7.19
CA LYS A 137 -4.50 27.96 -8.48
C LYS A 137 -5.50 26.80 -8.50
N GLY A 138 -5.12 25.65 -7.94
CA GLY A 138 -6.00 24.49 -7.84
C GLY A 138 -7.25 24.77 -7.00
N LEU A 139 -7.10 25.46 -5.86
CA LEU A 139 -8.23 25.86 -5.02
C LEU A 139 -9.15 26.86 -5.74
N GLN A 140 -8.59 27.79 -6.52
CA GLN A 140 -9.40 28.69 -7.35
C GLN A 140 -10.25 27.91 -8.36
N TYR A 141 -9.67 26.93 -9.06
CA TYR A 141 -10.42 26.09 -10.00
C TYR A 141 -11.49 25.23 -9.31
N GLU A 142 -11.23 24.69 -8.12
CA GLU A 142 -12.20 23.91 -7.35
C GLU A 142 -13.30 24.78 -6.71
N ALA A 143 -13.10 26.09 -6.57
CA ALA A 143 -14.11 27.02 -6.10
C ALA A 143 -15.09 27.47 -7.21
N LEU A 144 -14.73 27.30 -8.49
CA LEU A 144 -15.59 27.70 -9.62
C LEU A 144 -16.89 26.87 -9.68
N PRO A 145 -18.01 27.46 -10.15
CA PRO A 145 -19.24 26.73 -10.44
C PRO A 145 -19.02 25.54 -11.40
N PRO A 146 -19.82 24.46 -11.30
CA PRO A 146 -19.63 23.25 -12.12
C PRO A 146 -19.50 23.52 -13.63
N ASP A 147 -20.33 24.42 -14.17
CA ASP A 147 -20.36 24.74 -15.60
C ASP A 147 -19.07 25.44 -16.08
N GLU A 148 -18.49 26.31 -15.26
CA GLU A 148 -17.23 27.01 -15.56
C GLU A 148 -16.01 26.12 -15.31
N ARG A 149 -16.09 25.23 -14.32
CA ARG A 149 -15.02 24.29 -13.99
C ARG A 149 -14.68 23.35 -15.14
N VAL A 150 -15.65 22.97 -15.97
CA VAL A 150 -15.43 22.13 -17.15
C VAL A 150 -14.38 22.74 -18.08
N LYS A 151 -14.37 24.07 -18.24
CA LYS A 151 -13.39 24.79 -19.08
C LYS A 151 -11.95 24.60 -18.59
N TYR A 152 -11.74 24.52 -17.27
CA TYR A 152 -10.43 24.44 -16.64
C TYR A 152 -10.10 23.03 -16.09
N ALA A 153 -10.94 22.03 -16.37
CA ALA A 153 -10.79 20.68 -15.83
C ALA A 153 -9.46 20.02 -16.21
N HIS A 154 -8.95 20.29 -17.41
CA HIS A 154 -7.66 19.78 -17.88
C HIS A 154 -6.48 20.37 -17.09
N HIS A 155 -6.49 21.68 -16.83
CA HIS A 155 -5.50 22.36 -15.99
C HIS A 155 -5.54 21.86 -14.54
N LEU A 156 -6.74 21.69 -13.97
CA LEU A 156 -6.90 21.13 -12.64
C LEU A 156 -6.37 19.69 -12.56
N SER A 157 -6.61 18.88 -13.59
CA SER A 157 -6.09 17.50 -13.67
C SER A 157 -4.56 17.46 -13.73
N GLU A 158 -3.96 18.39 -14.48
CA GLU A 158 -2.49 18.54 -14.55
C GLU A 158 -1.91 18.96 -13.19
N ILE A 159 -2.48 19.97 -12.53
CA ILE A 159 -2.06 20.41 -11.19
C ILE A 159 -2.13 19.25 -10.20
N LYS A 160 -3.23 18.48 -10.19
CA LYS A 160 -3.38 17.30 -9.34
C LYS A 160 -2.32 16.26 -9.64
N ALA A 161 -2.06 15.95 -10.91
CA ALA A 161 -1.05 14.97 -11.30
C ALA A 161 0.35 15.37 -10.81
N VAL A 162 0.74 16.63 -10.98
CA VAL A 162 2.05 17.14 -10.51
C VAL A 162 2.16 17.07 -8.99
N LEU A 163 1.14 17.53 -8.25
CA LEU A 163 1.15 17.50 -6.79
C LEU A 163 1.18 16.05 -6.25
N ILE A 164 0.38 15.15 -6.82
CA ILE A 164 0.38 13.72 -6.44
C ILE A 164 1.76 13.09 -6.71
N LYS A 165 2.33 13.32 -7.89
CA LYS A 165 3.67 12.81 -8.25
C LYS A 165 4.76 13.32 -7.32
N ALA A 166 4.66 14.57 -6.90
CA ALA A 166 5.69 15.21 -6.08
C ALA A 166 5.55 14.86 -4.59
N MET A 167 4.32 14.66 -4.08
CA MET A 167 4.06 14.50 -2.64
C MET A 167 3.68 13.08 -2.22
N ILE A 168 3.13 12.27 -3.12
CA ILE A 168 2.51 10.99 -2.79
C ILE A 168 3.30 9.83 -3.40
N SER A 169 3.20 9.67 -4.72
CA SER A 169 3.84 8.59 -5.47
C SER A 169 4.03 9.00 -6.92
N ASP A 170 5.18 8.67 -7.51
CA ASP A 170 5.49 8.87 -8.93
C ASP A 170 5.18 7.65 -9.80
N GLN A 171 4.54 6.62 -9.24
CA GLN A 171 4.06 5.50 -10.03
C GLN A 171 2.91 5.93 -10.96
N LEU A 172 3.13 5.86 -12.27
CA LEU A 172 2.17 6.35 -13.26
C LEU A 172 0.79 5.67 -13.17
N GLY A 173 0.77 4.37 -12.83
CA GLY A 173 -0.47 3.62 -12.60
C GLY A 173 -1.29 4.21 -11.45
N PHE A 174 -0.63 4.49 -10.31
CA PHE A 174 -1.23 5.14 -9.16
C PHE A 174 -1.72 6.56 -9.50
N VAL A 175 -0.84 7.41 -10.07
CA VAL A 175 -1.14 8.81 -10.41
C VAL A 175 -2.37 8.91 -11.34
N GLY A 176 -2.48 7.99 -12.31
CA GLY A 176 -3.59 7.94 -13.25
C GLY A 176 -4.95 7.72 -12.59
N ILE A 177 -5.01 6.94 -11.51
CA ILE A 177 -6.20 6.69 -10.70
C ILE A 177 -6.40 7.84 -9.71
N ALA A 178 -5.37 8.16 -8.93
CA ALA A 178 -5.39 9.12 -7.84
C ALA A 178 -5.90 10.50 -8.27
N ARG A 179 -5.48 11.02 -9.43
CA ARG A 179 -5.93 12.33 -9.94
C ARG A 179 -7.44 12.43 -10.18
N ARG A 180 -8.14 11.31 -10.32
CA ARG A 180 -9.61 11.27 -10.48
C ARG A 180 -10.36 11.41 -9.16
N TYR A 181 -9.74 10.97 -8.06
CA TYR A 181 -10.39 10.89 -6.75
C TYR A 181 -9.93 11.99 -5.78
N PHE A 182 -8.66 12.40 -5.82
CA PHE A 182 -8.16 13.46 -4.95
C PHE A 182 -8.64 14.85 -5.38
N THR A 183 -9.05 15.66 -4.41
CA THR A 183 -9.24 17.11 -4.53
C THR A 183 -8.00 17.87 -4.10
N ILE A 184 -7.91 19.16 -4.41
CA ILE A 184 -6.80 20.00 -3.94
C ILE A 184 -6.86 20.16 -2.42
N ALA A 185 -8.06 20.19 -1.85
CA ALA A 185 -8.25 20.18 -0.39
C ALA A 185 -7.66 18.92 0.26
N ASP A 186 -7.90 17.73 -0.30
CA ASP A 186 -7.32 16.48 0.20
C ASP A 186 -5.78 16.50 0.14
N LEU A 187 -5.21 16.97 -0.96
CA LEU A 187 -3.75 17.09 -1.11
C LEU A 187 -3.15 18.09 -0.12
N ASN A 188 -3.88 19.17 0.19
CA ASN A 188 -3.46 20.15 1.18
C ASN A 188 -3.53 19.58 2.61
N GLU A 189 -4.48 18.71 2.90
CA GLU A 189 -4.53 17.98 4.16
C GLU A 189 -3.33 17.04 4.33
N ILE A 190 -3.00 16.26 3.31
CA ILE A 190 -1.78 15.43 3.30
C ILE A 190 -0.53 16.30 3.51
N ARG A 191 -0.48 17.48 2.89
CA ARG A 191 0.62 18.44 3.08
C ARG A 191 0.76 18.88 4.54
N ARG A 192 -0.35 19.12 5.24
CA ARG A 192 -0.35 19.61 6.63
C ARG A 192 0.11 18.55 7.62
N HIS A 193 -0.25 17.28 7.41
CA HIS A 193 0.16 16.17 8.27
C HIS A 193 1.53 15.57 7.91
N ARG A 194 2.27 16.19 6.97
CA ARG A 194 3.57 15.69 6.53
C ARG A 194 4.72 16.51 7.09
N VAL A 195 5.61 15.83 7.79
CA VAL A 195 6.93 16.29 8.20
C VAL A 195 7.92 16.09 7.06
N GLY A 196 8.56 17.17 6.61
CA GLY A 196 9.46 17.15 5.44
C GLY A 196 8.76 17.39 4.08
N ARG A 197 9.55 17.35 3.02
CA ARG A 197 9.14 17.70 1.64
C ARG A 197 9.11 16.50 0.70
N GLY A 198 9.58 15.34 1.12
CA GLY A 198 9.60 14.11 0.34
C GLY A 198 8.21 13.51 0.13
N LYS A 199 8.18 12.38 -0.56
CA LYS A 199 6.95 11.61 -0.79
C LYS A 199 6.54 10.87 0.49
N ILE A 200 5.25 10.59 0.64
CA ILE A 200 4.70 9.83 1.79
C ILE A 200 4.75 8.30 1.60
N GLY A 201 5.12 7.82 0.40
CA GLY A 201 5.31 6.40 0.11
C GLY A 201 4.02 5.62 -0.22
N GLY A 202 4.19 4.37 -0.64
CA GLY A 202 3.14 3.53 -1.24
C GLY A 202 2.05 3.07 -0.27
N LYS A 203 2.38 2.77 0.99
CA LYS A 203 1.39 2.36 2.01
C LYS A 203 0.40 3.47 2.29
N ALA A 204 0.92 4.67 2.55
CA ALA A 204 0.13 5.87 2.75
C ALA A 204 -0.65 6.25 1.47
N ALA A 205 -0.02 6.15 0.31
CA ALA A 205 -0.66 6.41 -0.98
C ALA A 205 -1.89 5.53 -1.21
N GLY A 206 -1.75 4.21 -1.05
CA GLY A 206 -2.81 3.23 -1.24
C GLY A 206 -3.95 3.39 -0.23
N LEU A 207 -3.64 3.65 1.05
CA LEU A 207 -4.64 3.93 2.08
C LEU A 207 -5.46 5.19 1.78
N MET A 208 -4.79 6.31 1.50
CA MET A 208 -5.47 7.57 1.22
C MET A 208 -6.32 7.47 -0.05
N LEU A 209 -5.83 6.80 -1.09
CA LEU A 209 -6.58 6.59 -2.32
C LEU A 209 -7.82 5.71 -2.07
N ALA A 210 -7.68 4.61 -1.31
CA ALA A 210 -8.79 3.74 -0.96
C ALA A 210 -9.88 4.49 -0.18
N TRP A 211 -9.48 5.31 0.80
CA TRP A 211 -10.40 6.18 1.53
C TRP A 211 -11.18 7.12 0.60
N LYS A 212 -10.49 7.79 -0.34
CA LYS A 212 -11.15 8.69 -1.29
C LYS A 212 -12.08 7.96 -2.25
N ILE A 213 -11.70 6.77 -2.72
CA ILE A 213 -12.56 5.93 -3.55
C ILE A 213 -13.85 5.60 -2.79
N LEU A 214 -13.75 5.08 -1.57
CA LEU A 214 -14.91 4.63 -0.81
C LEU A 214 -15.80 5.78 -0.33
N SER A 215 -15.19 6.88 0.10
CA SER A 215 -15.90 8.09 0.56
C SER A 215 -16.53 8.90 -0.57
N THR A 216 -16.31 8.55 -1.83
CA THR A 216 -16.98 9.22 -2.98
C THR A 216 -17.81 8.27 -3.84
N ASP A 217 -17.85 6.99 -3.48
CA ASP A 217 -18.53 5.97 -4.27
C ASP A 217 -20.07 6.07 -4.13
N PRO A 218 -20.81 6.19 -5.25
CA PRO A 218 -22.27 6.29 -5.22
C PRO A 218 -22.98 5.04 -4.69
N GLU A 219 -22.42 3.84 -4.86
CA GLU A 219 -23.06 2.61 -4.40
C GLU A 219 -22.94 2.48 -2.88
N ILE A 220 -21.81 2.85 -2.30
CA ILE A 220 -21.62 2.93 -0.85
C ILE A 220 -22.53 3.99 -0.23
N ALA A 221 -22.63 5.16 -0.85
CA ALA A 221 -23.56 6.20 -0.41
C ALA A 221 -25.01 5.70 -0.44
N ARG A 222 -25.42 5.02 -1.52
CA ARG A 222 -26.76 4.42 -1.65
C ARG A 222 -27.02 3.30 -0.64
N ALA A 223 -25.99 2.54 -0.27
CA ALA A 223 -26.07 1.51 0.76
C ALA A 223 -26.13 2.10 2.18
N GLY A 224 -25.87 3.40 2.36
CA GLY A 224 -26.12 4.14 3.59
C GLY A 224 -25.13 3.86 4.72
N PHE A 225 -23.90 3.43 4.41
CA PHE A 225 -22.87 3.16 5.42
C PHE A 225 -21.54 3.87 5.15
N GLN A 226 -21.53 4.89 4.30
CA GLN A 226 -20.34 5.70 4.00
C GLN A 226 -19.68 6.27 5.28
N GLU A 227 -20.48 6.77 6.23
CA GLU A 227 -20.02 7.26 7.54
C GLU A 227 -19.56 6.14 8.50
N LYS A 228 -19.68 4.88 8.09
CA LYS A 228 -19.25 3.69 8.84
C LYS A 228 -17.98 3.06 8.24
N ILE A 229 -17.32 3.76 7.33
CA ILE A 229 -15.96 3.48 6.90
C ILE A 229 -15.13 4.67 7.40
N ASP A 230 -13.95 4.41 7.93
CA ASP A 230 -13.03 5.42 8.43
C ASP A 230 -11.57 5.01 8.17
N ILE A 231 -10.64 5.95 8.31
CA ILE A 231 -9.20 5.67 8.39
C ILE A 231 -8.64 6.30 9.67
N PRO A 232 -7.54 5.77 10.24
CA PRO A 232 -6.83 6.47 11.30
C PRO A 232 -6.28 7.81 10.83
N ASP A 233 -6.28 8.79 11.73
CA ASP A 233 -5.55 10.04 11.54
C ASP A 233 -4.09 9.70 11.21
N SER A 234 -3.63 10.14 10.04
CA SER A 234 -2.39 9.67 9.45
C SER A 234 -1.41 10.82 9.31
N TYR A 235 -0.27 10.69 9.97
CA TYR A 235 0.85 11.62 9.90
C TYR A 235 2.00 10.96 9.13
N PHE A 236 2.76 11.77 8.40
CA PHE A 236 3.75 11.25 7.46
C PHE A 236 5.12 11.86 7.72
N VAL A 237 6.16 11.04 7.75
CA VAL A 237 7.55 11.49 7.66
C VAL A 237 8.01 11.26 6.23
N GLY A 238 8.26 12.35 5.51
CA GLY A 238 8.64 12.34 4.11
C GLY A 238 9.94 11.59 3.87
N SER A 239 10.06 10.99 2.68
CA SER A 239 11.25 10.22 2.30
C SER A 239 12.56 11.01 2.17
N ASP A 240 12.50 12.35 2.22
CA ASP A 240 13.66 13.23 2.33
C ASP A 240 14.30 13.16 3.73
N VAL A 241 13.50 13.01 4.77
CA VAL A 241 13.97 12.92 6.17
C VAL A 241 14.83 11.69 6.37
N PHE A 242 14.54 10.58 5.67
CA PHE A 242 15.39 9.39 5.68
C PHE A 242 16.82 9.69 5.24
N TYR A 243 16.99 10.43 4.14
CA TYR A 243 18.31 10.82 3.64
C TYR A 243 19.01 11.82 4.55
N GLU A 244 18.29 12.81 5.07
CA GLU A 244 18.83 13.76 6.05
C GLU A 244 19.32 13.03 7.31
N PHE A 245 18.56 12.05 7.80
CA PHE A 245 18.94 11.20 8.92
C PHE A 245 20.23 10.43 8.61
N LEU A 246 20.34 9.80 7.43
CA LEU A 246 21.55 9.07 7.06
C LEU A 246 22.77 9.98 6.94
N ASP A 247 22.62 11.17 6.38
CA ASP A 247 23.72 12.13 6.18
C ASP A 247 24.28 12.65 7.51
N ILE A 248 23.40 13.15 8.39
CA ILE A 248 23.81 13.71 9.70
C ILE A 248 24.50 12.67 10.58
N ASN A 249 24.12 11.40 10.46
CA ASN A 249 24.68 10.31 11.25
C ASN A 249 25.84 9.57 10.58
N GLY A 250 26.29 10.00 9.39
CA GLY A 250 27.39 9.33 8.67
C GLY A 250 27.06 7.91 8.20
N LEU A 251 25.77 7.63 7.95
CA LEU A 251 25.23 6.32 7.57
C LEU A 251 24.95 6.19 6.07
N LEU A 252 25.20 7.23 5.25
CA LEU A 252 24.94 7.20 3.80
C LEU A 252 25.62 6.01 3.09
N GLN A 253 26.81 5.62 3.54
CA GLN A 253 27.55 4.48 2.99
C GLN A 253 26.84 3.13 3.19
N GLU A 254 25.95 3.02 4.19
CA GLU A 254 25.19 1.80 4.46
C GLU A 254 24.12 1.53 3.39
N ILE A 255 23.77 2.50 2.54
CA ILE A 255 22.91 2.26 1.37
C ILE A 255 23.58 1.28 0.40
N ASN A 256 24.92 1.23 0.37
CA ASN A 256 25.67 0.34 -0.51
C ASN A 256 25.60 -1.14 -0.10
N GLN A 257 25.04 -1.47 1.07
CA GLN A 257 24.82 -2.85 1.52
C GLN A 257 24.16 -3.68 0.41
N LYS A 258 23.25 -3.09 -0.37
CA LYS A 258 22.55 -3.73 -1.49
C LYS A 258 23.45 -4.38 -2.57
N TYR A 259 24.71 -3.95 -2.69
CA TYR A 259 25.69 -4.48 -3.64
C TYR A 259 26.68 -5.50 -3.05
N LYS A 260 26.62 -5.76 -1.75
CA LYS A 260 27.51 -6.71 -1.06
C LYS A 260 27.05 -8.17 -1.23
N SER A 261 27.92 -9.11 -0.86
CA SER A 261 27.53 -10.52 -0.77
C SER A 261 26.48 -10.73 0.34
N PRO A 262 25.62 -11.76 0.26
CA PRO A 262 24.65 -12.06 1.32
C PRO A 262 25.30 -12.23 2.70
N GLU A 263 26.49 -12.85 2.77
CA GLU A 263 27.23 -13.07 4.00
C GLU A 263 27.71 -11.75 4.60
N GLU A 264 28.30 -10.87 3.79
CA GLU A 264 28.72 -9.53 4.21
C GLU A 264 27.53 -8.68 4.69
N MET A 265 26.39 -8.74 4.00
CA MET A 265 25.17 -8.03 4.38
C MET A 265 24.70 -8.43 5.78
N ILE A 266 24.65 -9.74 6.06
CA ILE A 266 24.20 -10.28 7.35
C ILE A 266 25.17 -9.84 8.46
N GLU A 267 26.47 -9.97 8.22
CA GLU A 267 27.47 -9.63 9.23
C GLU A 267 27.44 -8.14 9.59
N ASP A 268 27.36 -7.26 8.59
CA ASP A 268 27.27 -5.82 8.81
C ASP A 268 25.96 -5.43 9.52
N TYR A 269 24.85 -6.06 9.15
CA TYR A 269 23.52 -5.76 9.70
C TYR A 269 23.44 -5.97 11.20
N HIS A 270 24.25 -6.84 11.81
CA HIS A 270 24.26 -7.04 13.26
C HIS A 270 24.51 -5.75 14.07
N SER A 271 25.27 -4.80 13.51
CA SER A 271 25.60 -3.54 14.18
C SER A 271 24.67 -2.37 13.80
N LEU A 272 23.93 -2.48 12.69
CA LEU A 272 23.17 -1.37 12.14
C LEU A 272 21.99 -0.94 13.03
N PRO A 273 21.15 -1.83 13.59
CA PRO A 273 20.02 -1.41 14.42
C PRO A 273 20.42 -0.53 15.61
N GLN A 274 21.54 -0.86 16.27
CA GLN A 274 22.08 -0.06 17.36
C GLN A 274 22.60 1.30 16.88
N ARG A 275 23.34 1.34 15.77
CA ARG A 275 23.84 2.60 15.18
C ARG A 275 22.70 3.53 14.75
N PHE A 276 21.61 2.99 14.21
CA PHE A 276 20.42 3.76 13.88
C PHE A 276 19.69 4.24 15.14
N ALA A 277 19.58 3.40 16.18
CA ALA A 277 18.97 3.78 17.45
C ALA A 277 19.71 4.93 18.17
N GLU A 278 21.03 5.00 18.02
CA GLU A 278 21.88 6.06 18.57
C GLU A 278 21.91 7.33 17.70
N GLY A 279 21.27 7.30 16.52
CA GLY A 279 21.27 8.40 15.55
C GLY A 279 20.39 9.58 15.95
N TYR A 280 20.75 10.76 15.46
CA TYR A 280 20.03 12.01 15.70
C TYR A 280 19.16 12.41 14.50
N PHE A 281 17.98 12.94 14.80
CA PHE A 281 17.08 13.53 13.80
C PHE A 281 17.31 15.04 13.69
N PRO A 282 17.04 15.67 12.52
CA PRO A 282 17.05 17.12 12.39
C PRO A 282 16.13 17.80 13.42
N GLU A 283 16.57 18.90 14.03
CA GLU A 283 15.80 19.59 15.09
C GLU A 283 14.38 19.97 14.64
N ARG A 284 14.21 20.40 13.38
CA ARG A 284 12.90 20.67 12.77
C ARG A 284 11.95 19.48 12.88
N VAL A 285 12.45 18.26 12.60
CA VAL A 285 11.66 17.02 12.60
C VAL A 285 11.29 16.66 14.04
N VAL A 286 12.23 16.79 14.97
CA VAL A 286 11.98 16.54 16.40
C VAL A 286 10.89 17.46 16.95
N LEU A 287 10.91 18.75 16.60
CA LEU A 287 9.89 19.71 17.03
C LEU A 287 8.51 19.38 16.47
N GLU A 288 8.42 19.04 15.17
CA GLU A 288 7.17 18.66 14.52
C GLU A 288 6.60 17.36 15.12
N LEU A 289 7.43 16.34 15.37
CA LEU A 289 7.00 15.09 16.00
C LEU A 289 6.58 15.27 17.47
N LYS A 290 7.24 16.19 18.19
CA LYS A 290 6.81 16.56 19.55
C LYS A 290 5.44 17.21 19.54
N GLN A 291 5.15 18.07 18.57
CA GLN A 291 3.84 18.68 18.41
C GLN A 291 2.77 17.64 18.07
N LEU A 292 3.08 16.68 17.20
CA LEU A 292 2.22 15.53 16.92
C LEU A 292 1.87 14.77 18.21
N LEU A 293 2.86 14.47 19.07
CA LEU A 293 2.59 13.78 20.34
C LEU A 293 1.66 14.56 21.28
N VAL A 294 1.77 15.89 21.28
CA VAL A 294 0.85 16.76 22.03
C VAL A 294 -0.57 16.68 21.48
N GLU A 295 -0.72 16.62 20.15
CA GLU A 295 -2.01 16.54 19.47
C GLU A 295 -2.71 15.18 19.70
N VAL A 296 -1.98 14.07 19.58
CA VAL A 296 -2.54 12.71 19.76
C VAL A 296 -2.71 12.30 21.23
N GLY A 297 -2.08 13.01 22.16
CA GLY A 297 -2.14 12.72 23.59
C GLY A 297 -1.53 11.35 23.95
N ASN A 298 -2.22 10.56 24.77
CA ASN A 298 -1.77 9.25 25.24
C ASN A 298 -2.34 8.08 24.40
N ALA A 299 -2.82 8.35 23.19
CA ALA A 299 -3.28 7.28 22.31
C ALA A 299 -2.09 6.42 21.87
N PRO A 300 -2.15 5.08 21.97
CA PRO A 300 -1.11 4.23 21.40
C PRO A 300 -0.94 4.51 19.91
N LEU A 301 0.31 4.48 19.43
CA LEU A 301 0.68 4.77 18.05
C LEU A 301 1.25 3.54 17.37
N ILE A 302 1.19 3.52 16.04
CA ILE A 302 1.94 2.61 15.19
C ILE A 302 2.76 3.41 14.19
N VAL A 303 4.04 3.05 14.07
CA VAL A 303 5.02 3.62 13.14
C VAL A 303 5.28 2.58 12.07
N ARG A 304 4.83 2.82 10.84
CA ARG A 304 4.93 1.85 9.74
C ARG A 304 5.83 2.39 8.64
N SER A 305 6.64 1.50 8.08
CA SER A 305 7.29 1.70 6.78
C SER A 305 6.26 2.04 5.69
N SER A 306 6.61 2.98 4.82
CA SER A 306 5.85 3.32 3.62
C SER A 306 6.85 3.48 2.47
N SER A 307 7.29 2.35 1.92
CA SER A 307 8.24 2.30 0.81
C SER A 307 7.61 2.80 -0.49
N LEU A 308 8.42 3.39 -1.39
CA LEU A 308 7.96 3.82 -2.72
C LEU A 308 7.69 2.66 -3.68
N LEU A 309 8.09 1.44 -3.31
CA LEU A 309 7.82 0.23 -4.09
C LEU A 309 6.53 -0.48 -3.66
N GLU A 310 5.91 -0.09 -2.54
CA GLU A 310 4.73 -0.77 -1.99
C GLU A 310 3.45 -0.63 -2.82
N ASP A 311 3.33 0.40 -3.64
CA ASP A 311 2.20 0.63 -4.54
C ASP A 311 2.39 0.01 -5.93
N ASN A 312 3.50 -0.72 -6.13
CA ASN A 312 3.80 -1.37 -7.41
C ASN A 312 2.93 -2.61 -7.61
N VAL A 313 2.15 -2.61 -8.69
CA VAL A 313 1.24 -3.69 -9.08
C VAL A 313 1.97 -5.04 -9.26
N ASN A 314 3.26 -5.02 -9.60
CA ASN A 314 4.00 -6.21 -9.98
C ASN A 314 4.79 -6.87 -8.83
N THR A 315 4.92 -6.22 -7.67
CA THR A 315 5.86 -6.66 -6.61
C THR A 315 5.22 -6.56 -5.23
N SER A 316 5.41 -7.57 -4.37
CA SER A 316 4.88 -7.56 -3.00
C SER A 316 5.97 -7.28 -1.99
N PHE A 317 5.87 -6.15 -1.30
CA PHE A 317 6.72 -5.84 -0.13
C PHE A 317 6.03 -6.16 1.20
N ALA A 318 4.96 -6.97 1.15
CA ALA A 318 4.22 -7.44 2.31
C ALA A 318 5.12 -8.12 3.34
N GLY A 319 5.07 -7.65 4.59
CA GLY A 319 5.83 -8.24 5.71
C GLY A 319 7.35 -8.21 5.53
N LYS A 320 7.89 -7.38 4.61
CA LYS A 320 9.33 -7.23 4.39
C LYS A 320 9.94 -6.07 5.15
N TYR A 321 9.13 -5.12 5.58
CA TYR A 321 9.54 -3.94 6.34
C TYR A 321 8.77 -3.84 7.64
N ASP A 322 9.41 -3.28 8.65
CA ASP A 322 8.88 -3.31 10.01
C ASP A 322 7.72 -2.32 10.20
N SER A 323 6.83 -2.68 11.13
CA SER A 323 5.82 -1.80 11.72
C SER A 323 5.91 -1.94 13.22
N ILE A 324 6.14 -0.83 13.91
CA ILE A 324 6.47 -0.81 15.34
C ILE A 324 5.39 -0.07 16.09
N PHE A 325 4.82 -0.71 17.10
CA PHE A 325 3.86 -0.06 17.99
C PHE A 325 4.60 0.72 19.07
N SER A 326 4.13 1.93 19.34
CA SER A 326 4.56 2.75 20.46
C SER A 326 3.37 2.93 21.41
N CYS A 327 3.46 2.35 22.61
CA CYS A 327 2.36 2.30 23.57
C CYS A 327 1.94 3.69 24.08
N ASN A 328 2.87 4.65 24.09
CA ASN A 328 2.62 6.08 24.33
C ASN A 328 1.96 6.38 25.69
N GLN A 329 2.32 5.63 26.75
CA GLN A 329 1.82 5.84 28.12
C GLN A 329 2.83 6.53 29.06
N GLY A 330 4.04 6.86 28.57
CA GLY A 330 5.07 7.57 29.34
C GLY A 330 4.85 9.09 29.39
N THR A 331 5.88 9.81 29.87
CA THR A 331 5.93 11.27 29.74
C THR A 331 6.15 11.70 28.29
N LEU A 332 5.84 12.96 27.94
CA LEU A 332 6.05 13.47 26.58
C LEU A 332 7.48 13.27 26.06
N GLU A 333 8.48 13.42 26.92
CA GLU A 333 9.90 13.23 26.55
C GLU A 333 10.24 11.74 26.34
N GLU A 334 9.69 10.84 27.16
CA GLU A 334 9.86 9.40 26.98
C GLU A 334 9.18 8.92 25.71
N ASN A 335 7.93 9.34 25.47
CA ASN A 335 7.19 8.99 24.27
C ASN A 335 7.85 9.57 23.00
N LEU A 336 8.44 10.77 23.07
CA LEU A 336 9.20 11.34 21.96
C LEU A 336 10.45 10.51 21.67
N ARG A 337 11.20 10.11 22.71
CA ARG A 337 12.36 9.24 22.54
C ARG A 337 11.96 7.91 21.91
N ASP A 338 10.89 7.29 22.38
CA ASP A 338 10.42 5.98 21.90
C ASP A 338 9.87 6.08 20.46
N LEU A 339 9.23 7.20 20.09
CA LEU A 339 8.79 7.49 18.73
C LEU A 339 9.98 7.67 17.76
N LEU A 340 10.99 8.46 18.14
CA LEU A 340 12.21 8.65 17.34
C LEU A 340 12.97 7.32 17.18
N TRP A 341 13.06 6.54 18.25
CA TRP A 341 13.62 5.19 18.20
C TRP A 341 12.84 4.31 17.20
N SER A 342 11.51 4.28 17.28
CA SER A 342 10.66 3.50 16.38
C SER A 342 10.85 3.89 14.91
N ILE A 343 10.95 5.20 14.61
CA ILE A 343 11.25 5.69 13.25
C ILE A 343 12.64 5.22 12.79
N SER A 344 13.65 5.27 13.66
CA SER A 344 15.01 4.80 13.32
C SER A 344 15.05 3.30 13.00
N GLN A 345 14.25 2.50 13.70
CA GLN A 345 14.15 1.06 13.44
C GLN A 345 13.40 0.78 12.12
N VAL A 346 12.35 1.54 11.81
CA VAL A 346 11.73 1.47 10.47
C VAL A 346 12.74 1.81 9.37
N TYR A 347 13.62 2.79 9.58
CA TYR A 347 14.67 3.14 8.62
C TYR A 347 15.72 2.04 8.44
N VAL A 348 16.17 1.39 9.53
CA VAL A 348 17.15 0.28 9.39
C VAL A 348 16.55 -0.95 8.72
N SER A 349 15.24 -1.17 8.86
CA SER A 349 14.53 -2.29 8.20
C SER A 349 14.66 -2.26 6.67
N ALA A 350 14.86 -1.08 6.07
CA ALA A 350 15.11 -0.94 4.63
C ALA A 350 16.44 -1.58 4.18
N LEU A 351 17.38 -1.77 5.12
CA LEU A 351 18.68 -2.40 4.93
C LEU A 351 18.71 -3.86 5.41
N ASN A 352 17.57 -4.42 5.83
CA ASN A 352 17.49 -5.82 6.24
C ASN A 352 17.93 -6.74 5.08
N PRO A 353 18.85 -7.71 5.33
CA PRO A 353 19.28 -8.67 4.31
C PRO A 353 18.12 -9.34 3.57
N ASP A 354 17.05 -9.74 4.27
CA ASP A 354 15.89 -10.39 3.64
C ASP A 354 15.16 -9.46 2.67
N ALA A 355 15.06 -8.18 3.01
CA ALA A 355 14.46 -7.16 2.14
C ALA A 355 15.36 -6.87 0.92
N LEU A 356 16.68 -6.77 1.12
CA LEU A 356 17.64 -6.52 0.04
C LEU A 356 17.77 -7.70 -0.92
N LEU A 357 17.82 -8.92 -0.41
CA LEU A 357 17.85 -10.15 -1.22
C LEU A 357 16.56 -10.32 -2.01
N TYR A 358 15.41 -10.03 -1.39
CA TYR A 358 14.14 -10.00 -2.12
C TYR A 358 14.16 -9.00 -3.27
N ARG A 359 14.64 -7.78 -3.05
CA ARG A 359 14.79 -6.76 -4.11
C ARG A 359 15.73 -7.23 -5.21
N ARG A 360 16.83 -7.90 -4.88
CA ARG A 360 17.75 -8.49 -5.85
C ARG A 360 17.05 -9.54 -6.72
N GLN A 361 16.27 -10.43 -6.11
CA GLN A 361 15.49 -11.45 -6.82
C GLN A 361 14.44 -10.83 -7.75
N MET A 362 13.84 -9.71 -7.36
CA MET A 362 12.83 -8.99 -8.15
C MET A 362 13.43 -8.03 -9.20
N GLY A 363 14.77 -7.92 -9.29
CA GLY A 363 15.43 -6.97 -10.21
C GLY A 363 15.26 -5.49 -9.80
N LEU A 364 15.02 -5.22 -8.52
CA LEU A 364 14.74 -3.88 -7.96
C LEU A 364 15.89 -3.32 -7.11
N ILE A 365 17.08 -3.93 -7.21
CA ILE A 365 18.24 -3.52 -6.39
C ILE A 365 18.74 -2.12 -6.77
N ASP A 366 18.65 -1.77 -8.05
CA ASP A 366 19.06 -0.46 -8.58
C ASP A 366 17.97 0.60 -8.47
N TYR A 367 16.75 0.21 -8.11
CA TYR A 367 15.71 1.17 -7.78
C TYR A 367 16.10 1.94 -6.51
N ASP A 368 15.97 3.26 -6.58
CA ASP A 368 16.20 4.16 -5.44
C ASP A 368 15.05 4.03 -4.43
N GLU A 369 15.20 3.09 -3.50
CA GLU A 369 14.25 2.87 -2.41
C GLU A 369 14.37 3.98 -1.37
N ARG A 370 13.40 4.89 -1.35
CA ARG A 370 13.31 5.93 -0.33
C ARG A 370 12.22 5.57 0.66
N MET A 371 12.62 5.37 1.91
CA MET A 371 11.69 5.01 2.97
C MET A 371 10.98 6.25 3.52
N ALA A 372 9.67 6.32 3.33
CA ALA A 372 8.82 7.21 4.10
C ALA A 372 8.26 6.46 5.32
N VAL A 373 7.70 7.19 6.28
CA VAL A 373 7.07 6.59 7.47
C VAL A 373 5.66 7.14 7.64
N ILE A 374 4.72 6.26 7.98
CA ILE A 374 3.37 6.62 8.41
C ILE A 374 3.23 6.39 9.92
N ILE A 375 2.73 7.40 10.62
CA ILE A 375 2.46 7.37 12.06
C ILE A 375 0.95 7.51 12.24
N GLN A 376 0.33 6.55 12.93
CA GLN A 376 -1.12 6.50 13.13
C GLN A 376 -1.46 6.16 14.58
N PRO A 377 -2.50 6.77 15.18
CA PRO A 377 -3.13 6.21 16.36
C PRO A 377 -3.68 4.81 16.08
N VAL A 378 -3.42 3.88 16.97
CA VAL A 378 -3.94 2.51 16.88
C VAL A 378 -5.45 2.57 17.15
N LYS A 379 -6.25 2.12 16.18
CA LYS A 379 -7.70 1.99 16.36
C LYS A 379 -7.99 0.75 17.22
N GLY A 380 -8.68 0.96 18.33
CA GLY A 380 -9.05 -0.08 19.27
C GLY A 380 -9.76 0.48 20.49
N GLU A 381 -10.09 -0.38 21.44
CA GLU A 381 -10.72 0.00 22.70
C GLU A 381 -9.89 -0.48 23.89
N LYS A 382 -10.02 0.25 25.01
CA LYS A 382 -9.46 -0.16 26.29
C LYS A 382 -10.41 -1.15 26.95
N TYR A 383 -9.92 -2.34 27.25
CA TYR A 383 -10.58 -3.30 28.11
C TYR A 383 -9.67 -3.66 29.27
N ARG A 384 -10.03 -3.21 30.47
CA ARG A 384 -9.17 -3.26 31.67
C ARG A 384 -7.84 -2.57 31.39
N ASP A 385 -6.71 -3.26 31.53
CA ASP A 385 -5.36 -2.70 31.33
C ASP A 385 -4.83 -2.93 29.91
N LEU A 386 -5.63 -3.58 29.06
CA LEU A 386 -5.26 -3.90 27.68
C LEU A 386 -5.95 -2.95 26.70
N PHE A 387 -5.25 -2.62 25.63
CA PHE A 387 -5.78 -1.87 24.50
C PHE A 387 -5.63 -2.68 23.21
N PHE A 388 -6.75 -2.92 22.52
CA PHE A 388 -6.77 -3.68 21.29
C PHE A 388 -8.05 -3.44 20.48
N PRO A 389 -8.03 -3.63 19.15
CA PRO A 389 -9.24 -3.68 18.34
C PRO A 389 -10.04 -4.96 18.62
N THR A 390 -11.36 -4.83 18.69
CA THR A 390 -12.29 -5.95 18.91
C THR A 390 -12.10 -7.04 17.84
N VAL A 391 -11.94 -6.64 16.58
CA VAL A 391 -11.58 -7.53 15.46
C VAL A 391 -10.61 -6.80 14.55
N SER A 392 -9.57 -7.50 14.11
CA SER A 392 -8.69 -7.10 13.01
C SER A 392 -8.77 -8.12 11.89
N GLY A 393 -8.46 -7.70 10.66
CA GLY A 393 -8.44 -8.65 9.56
C GLY A 393 -7.74 -8.17 8.31
N VAL A 394 -7.50 -9.15 7.43
CA VAL A 394 -7.05 -8.94 6.05
C VAL A 394 -8.17 -9.42 5.13
N GLY A 395 -8.59 -8.55 4.22
CA GLY A 395 -9.58 -8.84 3.19
C GLY A 395 -8.95 -8.87 1.81
N PHE A 396 -9.38 -9.80 0.97
CA PHE A 396 -8.94 -9.97 -0.40
C PHE A 396 -10.16 -9.86 -1.30
N SER A 397 -10.10 -9.00 -2.33
CA SER A 397 -11.22 -8.83 -3.26
C SER A 397 -11.48 -10.08 -4.09
N ARG A 398 -10.45 -10.92 -4.28
CA ARG A 398 -10.58 -12.27 -4.80
C ARG A 398 -10.16 -13.30 -3.78
N ASN A 399 -10.97 -14.35 -3.61
CA ASN A 399 -10.66 -15.43 -2.71
C ASN A 399 -9.46 -16.23 -3.24
N PRO A 400 -8.34 -16.29 -2.51
CA PRO A 400 -7.20 -17.09 -2.94
C PRO A 400 -7.34 -18.59 -2.68
N PHE A 401 -8.15 -18.97 -1.70
CA PHE A 401 -8.27 -20.33 -1.18
C PHE A 401 -9.69 -20.86 -1.36
N LEU A 402 -9.88 -21.77 -2.32
CA LEU A 402 -11.14 -22.48 -2.48
C LEU A 402 -11.02 -23.86 -1.84
N TRP A 403 -11.71 -24.08 -0.73
CA TRP A 403 -11.78 -25.39 -0.07
C TRP A 403 -13.06 -26.16 -0.40
N THR A 404 -13.94 -25.60 -1.23
CA THR A 404 -15.14 -26.26 -1.74
C THR A 404 -15.58 -25.59 -3.05
N PRO A 405 -16.09 -26.34 -4.04
CA PRO A 405 -16.57 -25.77 -5.31
C PRO A 405 -17.74 -24.79 -5.15
N ARG A 406 -18.38 -24.76 -3.99
CA ARG A 406 -19.45 -23.80 -3.70
C ARG A 406 -18.92 -22.37 -3.56
N LEU A 407 -17.66 -22.20 -3.15
CA LEU A 407 -17.08 -20.87 -2.96
C LEU A 407 -16.80 -20.21 -4.30
N ARG A 408 -17.18 -18.94 -4.42
CA ARG A 408 -16.89 -18.11 -5.59
C ARG A 408 -15.63 -17.29 -5.35
N ARG A 409 -14.74 -17.29 -6.34
CA ARG A 409 -13.42 -16.63 -6.27
C ARG A 409 -13.53 -15.10 -6.35
N ASP A 410 -14.48 -14.59 -7.13
CA ASP A 410 -14.69 -13.18 -7.45
C ASP A 410 -15.51 -12.39 -6.40
N GLU A 411 -15.92 -13.04 -5.31
CA GLU A 411 -16.71 -12.41 -4.25
C GLU A 411 -15.92 -12.14 -2.95
N GLY A 412 -14.62 -12.43 -2.97
CA GLY A 412 -13.69 -12.08 -1.90
C GLY A 412 -13.61 -13.04 -0.72
N PHE A 413 -12.64 -12.76 0.14
CA PHE A 413 -12.23 -13.61 1.26
C PHE A 413 -11.68 -12.74 2.39
N VAL A 414 -11.90 -13.13 3.64
CA VAL A 414 -11.30 -12.44 4.80
C VAL A 414 -10.66 -13.43 5.78
N ARG A 415 -9.56 -13.00 6.39
CA ARG A 415 -8.93 -13.61 7.56
C ARG A 415 -9.18 -12.68 8.75
N LEU A 416 -9.80 -13.18 9.81
CA LEU A 416 -10.14 -12.38 10.99
C LEU A 416 -9.47 -12.91 12.25
N VAL A 417 -9.06 -11.99 13.11
CA VAL A 417 -8.54 -12.25 14.46
C VAL A 417 -9.12 -11.24 15.45
N THR A 418 -9.16 -11.60 16.73
CA THR A 418 -9.38 -10.68 17.85
C THR A 418 -8.03 -10.15 18.32
N GLY A 419 -7.94 -8.86 18.67
CA GLY A 419 -6.66 -8.22 18.99
C GLY A 419 -6.00 -7.56 17.79
N LEU A 420 -4.76 -7.10 17.94
CA LEU A 420 -4.00 -6.45 16.86
C LEU A 420 -3.90 -7.33 15.60
N GLY A 421 -3.84 -6.70 14.43
CA GLY A 421 -3.92 -7.37 13.12
C GLY A 421 -2.70 -8.19 12.70
N THR A 422 -1.63 -8.20 13.50
CA THR A 422 -0.38 -8.96 13.27
C THR A 422 -0.67 -10.42 12.93
N ARG A 423 -1.53 -11.10 13.70
CA ARG A 423 -1.89 -12.52 13.48
C ARG A 423 -2.82 -12.78 12.30
N ALA A 424 -3.44 -11.75 11.73
CA ALA A 424 -4.21 -11.90 10.49
C ALA A 424 -3.30 -11.85 9.25
N VAL A 425 -2.24 -11.03 9.33
CA VAL A 425 -1.23 -10.82 8.29
C VAL A 425 -0.19 -11.94 8.33
N ASP A 426 0.43 -12.15 9.49
CA ASP A 426 1.44 -13.16 9.72
C ASP A 426 0.81 -14.52 9.96
N ARG A 427 1.50 -15.56 9.49
CA ARG A 427 1.11 -16.94 9.74
C ARG A 427 1.90 -17.43 10.95
N VAL A 428 1.21 -17.53 12.09
CA VAL A 428 1.83 -17.95 13.35
C VAL A 428 1.58 -19.45 13.56
N PRO A 429 2.62 -20.26 13.82
CA PRO A 429 2.44 -21.67 14.14
C PRO A 429 1.50 -21.86 15.34
N ASP A 430 0.64 -22.88 15.29
CA ASP A 430 -0.29 -23.28 16.36
C ASP A 430 -1.32 -22.20 16.79
N ASP A 431 -1.58 -21.20 15.94
CA ASP A 431 -2.65 -20.23 16.12
C ASP A 431 -3.37 -19.96 14.79
N TYR A 432 -4.69 -19.80 14.84
CA TYR A 432 -5.52 -19.92 13.64
C TYR A 432 -6.45 -18.72 13.47
N PRO A 433 -6.27 -17.91 12.41
CA PRO A 433 -7.24 -16.88 12.07
C PRO A 433 -8.53 -17.52 11.55
N ARG A 434 -9.64 -16.82 11.74
CA ARG A 434 -10.93 -17.24 11.17
C ARG A 434 -10.97 -16.90 9.69
N MET A 435 -10.90 -17.93 8.85
CA MET A 435 -11.06 -17.82 7.39
C MET A 435 -12.53 -17.80 6.99
N ILE A 436 -12.93 -16.83 6.17
CA ILE A 436 -14.31 -16.66 5.70
C ILE A 436 -14.31 -16.33 4.20
N GLY A 437 -14.89 -17.22 3.40
CA GLY A 437 -15.22 -16.91 2.00
C GLY A 437 -16.50 -16.08 1.95
N LEU A 438 -16.41 -14.83 1.48
CA LEU A 438 -17.53 -13.89 1.55
C LEU A 438 -18.73 -14.28 0.67
N SER A 439 -18.52 -15.17 -0.32
CA SER A 439 -19.62 -15.76 -1.10
C SER A 439 -20.52 -16.69 -0.29
N HIS A 440 -19.94 -17.43 0.67
CA HIS A 440 -20.65 -18.36 1.54
C HIS A 440 -20.04 -18.34 2.96
N PRO A 441 -20.32 -17.29 3.75
CA PRO A 441 -19.61 -17.00 5.00
C PRO A 441 -19.71 -18.08 6.09
N THR A 442 -20.74 -18.91 6.02
CA THR A 442 -20.99 -19.99 6.99
C THR A 442 -20.19 -21.25 6.71
N LEU A 443 -19.70 -21.43 5.47
CA LEU A 443 -18.87 -22.56 5.09
C LEU A 443 -17.46 -22.37 5.65
N ARG A 444 -16.96 -23.39 6.35
CA ARG A 444 -15.63 -23.41 6.95
C ARG A 444 -14.93 -24.75 6.69
N PRO A 445 -13.59 -24.81 6.74
CA PRO A 445 -12.87 -26.08 6.59
C PRO A 445 -13.11 -27.06 7.76
N ALA A 446 -13.25 -26.56 9.00
CA ALA A 446 -13.53 -27.38 10.18
C ALA A 446 -15.01 -27.83 10.24
N GLN A 447 -15.28 -29.14 10.23
CA GLN A 447 -16.63 -29.70 10.14
C GLN A 447 -17.22 -30.04 11.51
N THR A 448 -16.37 -30.40 12.48
CA THR A 448 -16.81 -30.84 13.83
C THR A 448 -16.57 -29.78 14.90
N ALA A 449 -17.31 -29.85 16.01
CA ALA A 449 -17.14 -28.95 17.15
C ALA A 449 -15.72 -28.98 17.76
N ARG A 450 -15.10 -30.17 17.81
CA ARG A 450 -13.71 -30.34 18.29
C ARG A 450 -12.70 -29.70 17.35
N GLU A 451 -12.90 -29.84 16.04
CA GLU A 451 -12.06 -29.15 15.05
C GLU A 451 -12.24 -27.64 15.17
N ILE A 452 -13.47 -27.13 15.31
CA ILE A 452 -13.71 -25.69 15.48
C ILE A 452 -12.96 -25.15 16.71
N GLN A 453 -12.96 -25.87 17.83
CA GLN A 453 -12.19 -25.49 19.02
C GLN A 453 -10.67 -25.56 18.78
N HIS A 454 -10.18 -26.58 18.08
CA HIS A 454 -8.75 -26.75 17.85
C HIS A 454 -8.19 -25.66 16.92
N TYR A 455 -8.93 -25.38 15.85
CA TYR A 455 -8.62 -24.44 14.75
C TYR A 455 -9.20 -23.04 14.97
N SER A 456 -9.43 -22.67 16.23
CA SER A 456 -9.76 -21.29 16.63
C SER A 456 -8.54 -20.58 17.19
N GLN A 457 -8.53 -19.26 17.08
CA GLN A 457 -7.52 -18.41 17.67
C GLN A 457 -7.40 -18.63 19.19
N ARG A 458 -6.16 -18.78 19.67
CA ARG A 458 -5.81 -19.05 21.07
C ARG A 458 -5.08 -17.89 21.73
N TYR A 459 -4.36 -17.10 20.94
CA TYR A 459 -3.57 -15.96 21.40
C TYR A 459 -3.97 -14.70 20.66
N MET A 460 -3.81 -13.57 21.32
CA MET A 460 -4.05 -12.26 20.73
C MET A 460 -2.92 -11.31 21.11
N ASP A 461 -2.52 -10.48 20.17
CA ASP A 461 -1.54 -9.44 20.43
C ASP A 461 -2.29 -8.18 20.89
N VAL A 462 -1.80 -7.57 21.95
CA VAL A 462 -2.43 -6.43 22.65
C VAL A 462 -1.39 -5.42 23.07
N ILE A 463 -1.82 -4.19 23.30
CA ILE A 463 -1.00 -3.17 23.96
C ILE A 463 -1.36 -3.20 25.44
N ASP A 464 -0.41 -3.59 26.28
CA ASP A 464 -0.53 -3.53 27.74
C ASP A 464 -0.21 -2.10 28.19
N LEU A 465 -1.24 -1.37 28.59
CA LEU A 465 -1.13 0.06 28.92
C LEU A 465 -0.40 0.28 30.24
N GLU A 466 -0.44 -0.67 31.17
CA GLU A 466 0.27 -0.56 32.45
C GLU A 466 1.76 -0.86 32.26
N ALA A 467 2.07 -1.92 31.51
CA ALA A 467 3.44 -2.26 31.19
C ALA A 467 4.08 -1.35 30.13
N ASN A 468 3.28 -0.54 29.43
CA ASN A 468 3.68 0.28 28.29
C ASN A 468 4.39 -0.54 27.20
N ASP A 469 3.87 -1.73 26.90
CA ASP A 469 4.51 -2.73 26.01
C ASP A 469 3.51 -3.53 25.18
N VAL A 470 3.93 -4.04 24.02
CA VAL A 470 3.12 -4.96 23.21
C VAL A 470 3.32 -6.38 23.72
N ARG A 471 2.22 -7.09 23.98
CA ARG A 471 2.27 -8.45 24.51
C ARG A 471 1.36 -9.39 23.73
N THR A 472 1.80 -10.63 23.60
CA THR A 472 0.92 -11.74 23.22
C THR A 472 0.32 -12.33 24.48
N VAL A 473 -1.00 -12.33 24.59
CA VAL A 473 -1.73 -12.94 25.70
C VAL A 473 -2.65 -14.05 25.20
N SER A 474 -3.02 -14.97 26.08
CA SER A 474 -4.10 -15.90 25.74
C SER A 474 -5.39 -15.12 25.52
N VAL A 475 -6.17 -15.48 24.51
CA VAL A 475 -7.52 -14.91 24.28
C VAL A 475 -8.37 -15.00 25.54
N ARG A 476 -8.21 -16.10 26.29
CA ARG A 476 -8.90 -16.41 27.54
C ARG A 476 -8.61 -15.43 28.68
N TYR A 477 -7.52 -14.69 28.57
CA TYR A 477 -7.12 -13.61 29.47
C TYR A 477 -7.56 -12.25 28.93
N GLY A 478 -7.35 -12.00 27.63
CA GLY A 478 -7.68 -10.72 27.00
C GLY A 478 -9.16 -10.45 26.81
N VAL A 479 -9.96 -11.51 26.63
CA VAL A 479 -11.41 -11.47 26.47
C VAL A 479 -12.05 -12.52 27.37
N ASP A 480 -12.95 -12.09 28.26
CA ASP A 480 -13.66 -12.96 29.18
C ASP A 480 -15.19 -12.78 29.07
N GLY A 481 -15.93 -13.45 29.96
CA GLY A 481 -17.40 -13.43 30.00
C GLY A 481 -18.03 -12.04 30.11
N GLU A 482 -17.28 -11.05 30.60
CA GLU A 482 -17.75 -9.68 30.80
C GLU A 482 -17.47 -8.77 29.60
N TYR A 483 -16.67 -9.24 28.63
CA TYR A 483 -16.34 -8.44 27.47
C TYR A 483 -17.60 -8.14 26.64
N PRO A 484 -17.90 -6.86 26.35
CA PRO A 484 -19.19 -6.46 25.78
C PRO A 484 -19.53 -7.23 24.50
N TRP A 485 -18.57 -7.36 23.59
CA TRP A 485 -18.80 -7.93 22.27
C TRP A 485 -18.60 -9.44 22.19
N LEU A 486 -18.49 -10.14 23.33
CA LEU A 486 -18.22 -11.58 23.37
C LEU A 486 -19.20 -12.40 22.52
N ARG A 487 -20.47 -12.00 22.47
CA ARG A 487 -21.50 -12.67 21.65
C ARG A 487 -21.23 -12.62 20.14
N LEU A 488 -20.49 -11.61 19.67
CA LEU A 488 -20.07 -11.52 18.27
C LEU A 488 -18.82 -12.35 18.00
N LEU A 489 -17.93 -12.45 19.00
CA LEU A 489 -16.61 -13.06 18.87
C LEU A 489 -16.58 -14.57 19.14
N GLY A 490 -17.28 -15.00 20.19
CA GLY A 490 -17.06 -16.30 20.81
C GLY A 490 -18.29 -17.17 20.91
N ALA A 491 -18.03 -18.41 21.30
CA ALA A 491 -19.01 -19.43 21.67
C ALA A 491 -18.41 -20.28 22.81
N ALA A 492 -19.26 -21.03 23.51
CA ALA A 492 -18.83 -21.96 24.55
C ALA A 492 -18.72 -23.38 24.00
N PHE A 493 -17.62 -24.07 24.27
CA PHE A 493 -17.47 -25.49 23.97
C PHE A 493 -17.87 -26.35 25.19
N ARG A 494 -19.05 -26.96 25.13
CA ARG A 494 -19.66 -27.76 26.21
C ARG A 494 -20.22 -29.06 25.67
N ASP A 495 -20.00 -30.16 26.41
CA ASP A 495 -20.52 -31.49 26.06
C ASP A 495 -20.19 -31.93 24.62
N GLY A 496 -19.03 -31.53 24.11
CA GLY A 496 -18.59 -31.83 22.75
C GLY A 496 -19.28 -31.02 21.66
N GLN A 497 -19.99 -29.95 22.00
CA GLN A 497 -20.70 -29.07 21.07
C GLN A 497 -20.26 -27.60 21.24
N ILE A 498 -20.34 -26.83 20.15
CA ILE A 498 -20.18 -25.37 20.19
C ILE A 498 -21.56 -24.75 20.40
N GLN A 499 -21.72 -24.02 21.50
CA GLN A 499 -22.96 -23.35 21.87
C GLN A 499 -22.79 -21.83 21.76
N PRO A 500 -23.62 -21.13 20.97
CA PRO A 500 -23.50 -19.67 20.83
C PRO A 500 -23.85 -18.97 22.14
N VAL A 501 -23.18 -17.85 22.40
CA VAL A 501 -23.52 -16.97 23.53
C VAL A 501 -24.83 -16.27 23.23
N ARG A 502 -25.87 -16.50 24.04
CA ARG A 502 -27.21 -15.96 23.80
C ARG A 502 -27.48 -14.72 24.62
N SER A 503 -26.90 -14.62 25.82
CA SER A 503 -27.12 -13.51 26.74
C SER A 503 -25.83 -13.12 27.49
N SER A 504 -25.78 -11.89 28.00
CA SER A 504 -24.73 -11.44 28.92
C SER A 504 -24.81 -12.11 30.31
N ILE A 505 -25.82 -12.96 30.55
CA ILE A 505 -26.00 -13.75 31.77
C ILE A 505 -25.41 -15.16 31.57
N ASP A 506 -25.08 -15.55 30.34
CA ASP A 506 -24.44 -16.83 30.07
C ASP A 506 -23.02 -16.75 30.63
N VAL A 507 -22.82 -17.30 31.83
CA VAL A 507 -21.49 -17.43 32.43
C VAL A 507 -20.72 -18.43 31.57
N ILE A 508 -19.72 -17.95 30.85
CA ILE A 508 -18.78 -18.78 30.10
C ILE A 508 -17.50 -18.84 30.90
N GLU A 509 -17.10 -20.04 31.30
CA GLU A 509 -15.82 -20.17 31.94
C GLU A 509 -14.71 -19.93 30.90
N SER A 510 -13.63 -19.28 31.33
CA SER A 510 -12.51 -18.92 30.46
C SER A 510 -11.98 -20.12 29.65
N HIS A 511 -12.01 -21.32 30.22
CA HIS A 511 -11.56 -22.55 29.56
C HIS A 511 -12.52 -23.11 28.49
N GLU A 512 -13.78 -22.67 28.49
CA GLU A 512 -14.82 -23.07 27.53
C GLU A 512 -14.86 -22.14 26.31
N LEU A 513 -14.26 -20.95 26.40
CA LEU A 513 -14.28 -19.95 25.34
C LEU A 513 -13.57 -20.43 24.07
N VAL A 514 -14.27 -20.32 22.95
CA VAL A 514 -13.78 -20.57 21.59
C VAL A 514 -14.16 -19.39 20.71
N LEU A 515 -13.18 -18.78 20.03
CA LEU A 515 -13.45 -17.70 19.07
C LEU A 515 -13.93 -18.28 17.74
N THR A 516 -15.20 -18.11 17.45
CA THR A 516 -15.81 -18.59 16.19
C THR A 516 -16.12 -17.45 15.22
N LEU A 517 -16.34 -16.23 15.75
CA LEU A 517 -16.84 -15.05 15.04
C LEU A 517 -18.17 -15.29 14.31
N ASP A 518 -18.93 -16.31 14.72
CA ASP A 518 -20.20 -16.67 14.08
C ASP A 518 -21.26 -15.59 14.29
N GLY A 519 -21.25 -14.94 15.45
CA GLY A 519 -22.13 -13.81 15.75
C GLY A 519 -21.85 -12.60 14.87
N LEU A 520 -20.58 -12.29 14.60
CA LEU A 520 -20.19 -11.23 13.67
C LEU A 520 -20.77 -11.50 12.27
N VAL A 521 -20.61 -12.73 11.77
CA VAL A 521 -21.07 -13.12 10.43
C VAL A 521 -22.59 -13.18 10.32
N ALA A 522 -23.28 -13.73 11.32
CA ALA A 522 -24.70 -14.01 11.27
C ALA A 522 -25.60 -12.85 11.74
N HIS A 523 -25.07 -11.91 12.52
CA HIS A 523 -25.88 -10.90 13.23
C HIS A 523 -25.46 -9.46 12.95
N THR A 524 -24.56 -9.24 11.99
CA THR A 524 -24.12 -7.89 11.60
C THR A 524 -24.10 -7.73 10.08
N ALA A 525 -24.00 -6.49 9.61
CA ALA A 525 -23.85 -6.18 8.19
C ALA A 525 -22.40 -6.36 7.67
N PHE A 526 -21.49 -6.97 8.45
CA PHE A 526 -20.06 -7.06 8.14
C PHE A 526 -19.79 -7.67 6.75
N VAL A 527 -20.36 -8.84 6.46
CA VAL A 527 -20.12 -9.54 5.19
C VAL A 527 -20.56 -8.68 4.00
N GLU A 528 -21.78 -8.14 4.05
CA GLU A 528 -22.34 -7.33 2.97
C GLU A 528 -21.50 -6.07 2.71
N ARG A 529 -21.11 -5.38 3.78
CA ARG A 529 -20.26 -4.18 3.70
C ARG A 529 -18.88 -4.49 3.17
N MET A 530 -18.22 -5.54 3.65
CA MET A 530 -16.88 -5.91 3.17
C MET A 530 -16.89 -6.34 1.70
N LYS A 531 -17.92 -7.05 1.24
CA LYS A 531 -18.06 -7.37 -0.19
C LYS A 531 -18.13 -6.12 -1.03
N LEU A 532 -18.94 -5.13 -0.62
CA LEU A 532 -19.06 -3.88 -1.36
C LEU A 532 -17.75 -3.09 -1.32
N VAL A 533 -17.12 -2.93 -0.15
CA VAL A 533 -15.82 -2.25 0.00
C VAL A 533 -14.77 -2.86 -0.93
N LEU A 534 -14.58 -4.18 -0.86
CA LEU A 534 -13.59 -4.87 -1.69
C LEU A 534 -13.89 -4.76 -3.18
N LYS A 535 -15.18 -4.84 -3.57
CA LYS A 535 -15.56 -4.76 -4.98
C LYS A 535 -15.40 -3.35 -5.55
N THR A 536 -15.77 -2.33 -4.78
CA THR A 536 -15.59 -0.92 -5.14
C THR A 536 -14.11 -0.62 -5.34
N LEU A 537 -13.24 -1.10 -4.43
CA LEU A 537 -11.79 -0.93 -4.58
C LEU A 537 -11.24 -1.70 -5.79
N GLU A 538 -11.58 -2.99 -5.98
CA GLU A 538 -11.15 -3.76 -7.16
C GLU A 538 -11.54 -3.05 -8.47
N ASN A 539 -12.76 -2.53 -8.56
CA ASN A 539 -13.25 -1.82 -9.74
C ASN A 539 -12.48 -0.52 -9.99
N ALA A 540 -12.17 0.25 -8.95
CA ALA A 540 -11.44 1.51 -9.06
C ALA A 540 -9.96 1.31 -9.40
N TYR A 541 -9.33 0.28 -8.82
CA TYR A 541 -7.94 -0.11 -9.11
C TYR A 541 -7.79 -0.87 -10.43
N ALA A 542 -8.88 -1.44 -10.96
CA ALA A 542 -8.91 -2.31 -12.15
C ALA A 542 -8.05 -3.59 -12.03
N VAL A 543 -7.65 -3.91 -10.81
CA VAL A 543 -6.91 -5.12 -10.42
C VAL A 543 -7.43 -5.59 -9.06
N PRO A 544 -7.30 -6.89 -8.72
CA PRO A 544 -7.62 -7.37 -7.38
C PRO A 544 -6.84 -6.60 -6.32
N VAL A 545 -7.44 -6.42 -5.15
CA VAL A 545 -6.86 -5.67 -4.03
C VAL A 545 -6.91 -6.49 -2.76
N ASP A 546 -5.96 -6.26 -1.88
CA ASP A 546 -6.03 -6.65 -0.47
C ASP A 546 -6.06 -5.41 0.43
N VAL A 547 -6.78 -5.55 1.54
CA VAL A 547 -6.99 -4.50 2.54
C VAL A 547 -6.74 -5.03 3.93
N GLU A 548 -6.06 -4.24 4.75
CA GLU A 548 -6.00 -4.46 6.19
C GLU A 548 -7.00 -3.54 6.88
N PHE A 549 -7.72 -4.05 7.87
CA PHE A 549 -8.74 -3.30 8.57
C PHE A 549 -8.90 -3.72 10.02
N THR A 550 -9.48 -2.83 10.82
CA THR A 550 -10.03 -3.14 12.14
C THR A 550 -11.52 -2.82 12.19
N LEU A 551 -12.23 -3.49 13.09
CA LEU A 551 -13.63 -3.23 13.37
C LEU A 551 -13.77 -2.61 14.75
N GLU A 552 -14.50 -1.50 14.79
CA GLU A 552 -15.00 -0.93 16.02
C GLU A 552 -16.50 -1.20 16.12
N PHE A 553 -16.96 -1.55 17.31
CA PHE A 553 -18.36 -1.82 17.59
C PHE A 553 -18.92 -0.79 18.56
N SER A 554 -20.16 -0.36 18.30
CA SER A 554 -20.89 0.54 19.17
C SER A 554 -22.39 0.18 19.20
N GLY A 555 -23.18 0.93 19.94
CA GLY A 555 -24.60 0.69 20.10
C GLY A 555 -24.91 -0.43 21.09
N SER A 556 -26.03 -1.14 20.87
CA SER A 556 -26.52 -2.17 21.81
C SER A 556 -26.19 -3.58 21.34
N LEU A 557 -26.08 -4.54 22.25
CA LEU A 557 -25.85 -5.96 21.92
C LEU A 557 -26.94 -6.61 21.04
N ARG A 558 -28.11 -5.97 20.92
CA ARG A 558 -29.21 -6.45 20.06
C ARG A 558 -29.16 -5.84 18.66
N ALA A 559 -28.48 -4.71 18.51
CA ALA A 559 -28.31 -3.99 17.25
C ALA A 559 -26.91 -3.36 17.26
N PRO A 560 -25.85 -4.17 17.11
CA PRO A 560 -24.48 -3.66 17.08
C PRO A 560 -24.28 -2.84 15.82
N GLU A 561 -23.77 -1.63 15.99
CA GLU A 561 -23.23 -0.86 14.88
C GLU A 561 -21.75 -1.20 14.72
N LEU A 562 -21.30 -1.29 13.48
CA LEU A 562 -19.89 -1.55 13.16
C LEU A 562 -19.34 -0.42 12.30
N ILE A 563 -18.10 -0.03 12.57
CA ILE A 563 -17.29 0.88 11.78
C ILE A 563 -16.08 0.10 11.28
N ILE A 564 -15.80 0.20 9.98
CA ILE A 564 -14.63 -0.41 9.33
C ILE A 564 -13.54 0.65 9.26
N HIS A 565 -12.48 0.46 10.03
CA HIS A 565 -11.28 1.29 9.95
C HIS A 565 -10.31 0.65 8.95
N LEU A 566 -10.09 1.29 7.80
CA LEU A 566 -9.09 0.84 6.85
C LEU A 566 -7.69 1.25 7.32
N LEU A 567 -6.77 0.30 7.32
CA LEU A 567 -5.39 0.49 7.77
C LEU A 567 -4.40 0.42 6.60
N GLN A 568 -4.73 -0.35 5.57
CA GLN A 568 -3.93 -0.46 4.36
C GLN A 568 -4.83 -0.90 3.20
N CYS A 569 -4.48 -0.45 1.99
CA CYS A 569 -5.03 -0.99 0.75
C CYS A 569 -3.93 -0.99 -0.30
N ARG A 570 -3.77 -2.10 -1.00
CA ARG A 570 -2.80 -2.23 -2.09
C ARG A 570 -3.37 -3.15 -3.17
N PRO A 571 -2.85 -3.05 -4.41
CA PRO A 571 -3.07 -4.08 -5.40
C PRO A 571 -2.64 -5.44 -4.83
N GLN A 572 -3.50 -6.44 -4.93
CA GLN A 572 -3.19 -7.80 -4.51
C GLN A 572 -2.04 -8.26 -5.40
N SER A 573 -0.85 -8.23 -4.82
CA SER A 573 0.36 -8.62 -5.51
C SER A 573 0.18 -10.04 -5.99
N SER A 574 0.38 -10.24 -7.28
CA SER A 574 0.31 -11.58 -7.83
C SER A 574 1.32 -12.47 -7.09
N HIS A 575 2.57 -12.04 -6.88
CA HIS A 575 3.64 -12.90 -6.32
C HIS A 575 3.46 -13.54 -4.94
N GLU A 576 2.74 -12.96 -3.97
CA GLU A 576 2.43 -13.70 -2.71
C GLU A 576 1.52 -14.92 -2.98
N GLN A 577 0.93 -14.98 -4.18
CA GLN A 577 0.14 -16.05 -4.74
C GLN A 577 0.41 -16.21 -6.26
N GLY A 578 1.67 -16.12 -6.70
CA GLY A 578 2.07 -16.23 -8.11
C GLY A 578 1.65 -15.06 -9.01
N GLN A 579 2.54 -14.66 -9.94
CA GLN A 579 2.33 -13.66 -11.00
C GLN A 579 0.93 -13.70 -11.66
N ARG A 580 0.60 -12.81 -12.59
CA ARG A 580 -0.40 -13.21 -13.59
C ARG A 580 0.20 -14.44 -14.28
N VAL A 581 -0.15 -15.62 -13.77
CA VAL A 581 0.58 -16.84 -14.03
C VAL A 581 0.11 -17.28 -15.40
N GLU A 582 0.84 -16.84 -16.42
CA GLU A 582 0.66 -17.37 -17.75
C GLU A 582 1.23 -18.78 -17.74
N ILE A 583 0.33 -19.75 -17.71
CA ILE A 583 0.72 -21.14 -17.87
C ILE A 583 1.36 -21.27 -19.25
N PRO A 584 2.61 -21.76 -19.34
CA PRO A 584 3.29 -21.89 -20.61
C PRO A 584 2.44 -22.69 -21.61
N THR A 585 2.06 -22.04 -22.71
CA THR A 585 1.20 -22.63 -23.75
C THR A 585 1.92 -23.67 -24.60
N GLN A 586 3.25 -23.68 -24.60
CA GLN A 586 4.10 -24.58 -25.37
C GLN A 586 5.10 -25.30 -24.47
N THR A 587 4.60 -26.23 -23.66
CA THR A 587 5.44 -27.17 -22.91
C THR A 587 5.43 -28.52 -23.63
N PRO A 588 6.59 -29.08 -24.02
CA PRO A 588 6.64 -30.41 -24.62
C PRO A 588 6.00 -31.45 -23.70
N GLU A 589 5.16 -32.34 -24.22
CA GLU A 589 4.46 -33.36 -23.40
C GLU A 589 5.43 -34.19 -22.55
N GLY A 590 6.63 -34.47 -23.06
CA GLY A 590 7.68 -35.22 -22.35
C GLY A 590 8.31 -34.49 -21.16
N ASP A 591 8.06 -33.19 -21.03
CA ASP A 591 8.55 -32.34 -19.94
C ASP A 591 7.47 -32.09 -18.89
N VAL A 592 6.22 -32.47 -19.14
CA VAL A 592 5.13 -32.35 -18.18
C VAL A 592 5.16 -33.53 -17.20
N LEU A 593 5.16 -33.23 -15.90
CA LEU A 593 4.96 -34.20 -14.83
C LEU A 593 3.47 -34.42 -14.56
N PHE A 594 2.71 -33.34 -14.33
CA PHE A 594 1.27 -33.43 -14.15
C PHE A 594 0.53 -32.13 -14.49
N THR A 595 -0.78 -32.24 -14.74
CA THR A 595 -1.72 -31.11 -14.72
C THR A 595 -2.79 -31.30 -13.66
N ALA A 596 -3.42 -30.22 -13.20
CA ALA A 596 -4.57 -30.26 -12.31
C ALA A 596 -5.57 -29.15 -12.66
N ASN A 597 -6.87 -29.42 -12.50
CA ASN A 597 -7.93 -28.50 -12.92
C ASN A 597 -8.98 -28.20 -11.83
N ASP A 598 -8.87 -28.76 -10.62
CA ASP A 598 -9.89 -28.65 -9.57
C ASP A 598 -9.38 -27.85 -8.37
N LEU A 599 -10.09 -26.75 -8.03
CA LEU A 599 -9.82 -25.88 -6.87
C LEU A 599 -8.39 -25.33 -6.84
N ILE A 600 -7.85 -25.01 -8.01
CA ILE A 600 -6.46 -24.61 -8.19
C ILE A 600 -6.16 -23.28 -7.49
N PRO A 601 -5.18 -23.21 -6.57
CA PRO A 601 -4.72 -21.95 -5.99
C PRO A 601 -3.96 -21.11 -7.03
N ASN A 602 -3.67 -19.84 -6.74
CA ASN A 602 -2.71 -19.08 -7.53
C ASN A 602 -1.32 -19.23 -6.90
N GLY A 603 -0.28 -19.51 -7.71
CA GLY A 603 1.08 -19.64 -7.22
C GLY A 603 2.07 -20.15 -8.26
N VAL A 604 3.36 -19.87 -8.04
CA VAL A 604 4.47 -20.51 -8.76
C VAL A 604 5.44 -21.07 -7.73
N VAL A 605 5.81 -22.33 -7.89
CA VAL A 605 6.83 -23.00 -7.07
C VAL A 605 7.92 -23.49 -8.00
N ASP A 606 9.03 -22.77 -8.00
CA ASP A 606 10.20 -23.01 -8.85
C ASP A 606 11.29 -23.81 -8.14
N GLN A 607 12.28 -24.26 -8.92
CA GLN A 607 13.52 -24.88 -8.45
C GLN A 607 13.29 -26.07 -7.49
N LEU A 608 12.28 -26.91 -7.76
CA LEU A 608 12.02 -28.10 -6.97
C LEU A 608 13.02 -29.19 -7.37
N GLY A 609 13.96 -29.48 -6.46
CA GLY A 609 15.02 -30.47 -6.64
C GLY A 609 14.58 -31.89 -6.32
N TYR A 610 13.58 -32.06 -5.45
CA TYR A 610 13.15 -33.37 -5.00
C TYR A 610 11.65 -33.62 -5.15
N ILE A 611 11.30 -34.84 -5.51
CA ILE A 611 9.93 -35.36 -5.48
C ILE A 611 9.91 -36.55 -4.53
N VAL A 612 9.11 -36.46 -3.47
CA VAL A 612 8.81 -37.61 -2.60
C VAL A 612 7.47 -38.18 -3.03
N TYR A 613 7.51 -39.34 -3.67
CA TYR A 613 6.35 -40.00 -4.26
C TYR A 613 5.98 -41.26 -3.46
N VAL A 614 4.76 -41.31 -2.94
CA VAL A 614 4.15 -42.51 -2.37
C VAL A 614 3.31 -43.16 -3.45
N ASP A 615 3.70 -44.35 -3.91
CA ASP A 615 2.98 -45.05 -4.99
C ASP A 615 1.58 -45.51 -4.52
N PRO A 616 0.48 -45.01 -5.13
CA PRO A 616 -0.88 -45.35 -4.71
C PRO A 616 -1.24 -46.83 -4.86
N HIS A 617 -0.71 -47.49 -5.89
CA HIS A 617 -0.97 -48.91 -6.15
C HIS A 617 -0.21 -49.80 -5.18
N GLN A 618 1.00 -49.42 -4.77
CA GLN A 618 1.77 -50.17 -3.77
C GLN A 618 1.27 -49.90 -2.36
N TYR A 619 0.93 -48.64 -2.05
CA TYR A 619 0.35 -48.27 -0.76
C TYR A 619 -0.98 -48.98 -0.48
N SER A 620 -1.86 -49.09 -1.49
CA SER A 620 -3.14 -49.82 -1.35
C SER A 620 -2.97 -51.33 -1.17
N ARG A 621 -1.83 -51.92 -1.57
CA ARG A 621 -1.52 -53.34 -1.38
C ARG A 621 -0.95 -53.67 0.01
N LEU A 622 -0.57 -52.67 0.80
CA LEU A 622 -0.14 -52.87 2.18
C LEU A 622 -1.31 -53.39 3.01
N ALA A 623 -1.21 -54.66 3.44
CA ALA A 623 -2.31 -55.36 4.10
C ALA A 623 -2.41 -54.98 5.58
N LEU A 624 -1.29 -54.65 6.22
CA LEU A 624 -1.26 -54.36 7.65
C LEU A 624 -1.35 -52.84 7.91
N PRO A 625 -2.25 -52.37 8.80
CA PRO A 625 -2.29 -50.97 9.21
C PRO A 625 -0.95 -50.44 9.74
N SER A 626 -0.13 -51.30 10.37
CA SER A 626 1.20 -50.93 10.85
C SER A 626 2.17 -50.54 9.75
N GLU A 627 2.08 -51.15 8.55
CA GLU A 627 2.93 -50.81 7.41
C GLU A 627 2.55 -49.44 6.84
N LYS A 628 1.25 -49.15 6.74
CA LYS A 628 0.75 -47.83 6.32
C LYS A 628 1.14 -46.72 7.30
N LEU A 629 1.12 -47.02 8.60
CA LEU A 629 1.61 -46.09 9.63
C LEU A 629 3.13 -45.89 9.54
N GLU A 630 3.90 -46.90 9.13
CA GLU A 630 5.34 -46.75 8.93
C GLU A 630 5.66 -45.87 7.72
N VAL A 631 4.86 -45.96 6.64
CA VAL A 631 4.92 -45.02 5.52
C VAL A 631 4.74 -43.58 6.02
N ALA A 632 3.72 -43.32 6.85
CA ALA A 632 3.52 -41.98 7.40
C ALA A 632 4.70 -41.48 8.25
N ARG A 633 5.31 -42.35 9.08
CA ARG A 633 6.51 -42.00 9.87
C ARG A 633 7.72 -41.72 8.98
N ALA A 634 7.88 -42.47 7.90
CA ALA A 634 8.93 -42.27 6.92
C ALA A 634 8.79 -40.91 6.22
N ILE A 635 7.56 -40.50 5.86
CA ILE A 635 7.32 -39.14 5.38
C ILE A 635 7.75 -38.11 6.42
N GLY A 636 7.37 -38.27 7.69
CA GLY A 636 7.80 -37.34 8.74
C GLY A 636 9.32 -37.27 8.93
N ARG A 637 10.04 -38.39 8.72
CA ARG A 637 11.53 -38.41 8.71
C ARG A 637 12.10 -37.70 7.48
N LEU A 638 11.59 -37.99 6.29
CA LEU A 638 12.01 -37.35 5.04
C LEU A 638 11.75 -35.86 5.03
N ASN A 639 10.63 -35.41 5.60
CA ASN A 639 10.32 -34.00 5.75
C ASN A 639 11.38 -33.26 6.58
N ARG A 640 11.95 -33.91 7.61
CA ARG A 640 13.06 -33.34 8.39
C ARG A 640 14.40 -33.45 7.67
N ASP A 641 14.65 -34.56 6.97
CA ASP A 641 15.90 -34.76 6.22
C ASP A 641 16.05 -33.77 5.06
N LEU A 642 14.94 -33.43 4.40
CA LEU A 642 14.88 -32.46 3.30
C LEU A 642 14.67 -31.01 3.78
N GLU A 643 14.96 -30.71 5.05
CA GLU A 643 14.94 -29.33 5.54
C GLU A 643 15.98 -28.48 4.81
N GLY A 644 15.58 -27.29 4.35
CA GLY A 644 16.42 -26.42 3.50
C GLY A 644 16.37 -26.75 2.01
N GLU A 645 15.95 -27.97 1.64
CA GLU A 645 15.74 -28.36 0.24
C GLU A 645 14.36 -27.93 -0.26
N ARG A 646 14.20 -27.83 -1.58
CA ARG A 646 12.92 -27.52 -2.23
C ARG A 646 12.31 -28.78 -2.80
N PHE A 647 11.24 -29.28 -2.18
CA PHE A 647 10.61 -30.54 -2.58
C PHE A 647 9.08 -30.50 -2.58
N ILE A 648 8.49 -31.47 -3.29
CA ILE A 648 7.05 -31.73 -3.27
C ILE A 648 6.76 -33.13 -2.75
N LEU A 649 5.60 -33.28 -2.13
CA LEU A 649 5.04 -34.57 -1.74
C LEU A 649 3.93 -34.94 -2.72
N VAL A 650 3.97 -36.17 -3.24
CA VAL A 650 2.96 -36.70 -4.18
C VAL A 650 2.50 -38.05 -3.64
N GLY A 651 1.21 -38.25 -3.39
CA GLY A 651 0.77 -39.52 -2.79
C GLY A 651 -0.72 -39.80 -2.87
N PRO A 652 -1.16 -40.97 -2.39
CA PRO A 652 -2.53 -41.45 -2.55
C PRO A 652 -3.53 -40.69 -1.67
N GLY A 653 -4.64 -40.29 -2.29
CA GLY A 653 -5.83 -39.80 -1.62
C GLY A 653 -5.56 -38.65 -0.65
N ARG A 654 -6.30 -38.64 0.47
CA ARG A 654 -6.26 -37.58 1.46
C ARG A 654 -5.11 -37.72 2.44
N TRP A 655 -4.19 -36.75 2.41
CA TRP A 655 -3.17 -36.62 3.44
C TRP A 655 -3.78 -36.07 4.72
N GLY A 656 -3.38 -36.63 5.87
CA GLY A 656 -3.99 -36.31 7.16
C GLY A 656 -5.32 -37.00 7.44
N SER A 657 -5.70 -38.01 6.64
CA SER A 657 -6.85 -38.86 6.93
C SER A 657 -6.60 -39.77 8.14
N SER A 658 -7.61 -39.92 9.00
CA SER A 658 -7.59 -40.96 10.04
C SER A 658 -7.86 -42.36 9.47
N ASN A 659 -8.44 -42.44 8.27
CA ASN A 659 -8.67 -43.68 7.53
C ASN A 659 -7.49 -43.96 6.59
N LEU A 660 -6.72 -45.00 6.90
CA LEU A 660 -5.51 -45.41 6.19
C LEU A 660 -5.76 -45.96 4.78
N ASP A 661 -7.01 -46.27 4.44
CA ASP A 661 -7.39 -46.72 3.09
C ASP A 661 -7.70 -45.54 2.15
N LEU A 662 -8.00 -44.37 2.72
CA LEU A 662 -8.35 -43.16 1.98
C LEU A 662 -7.15 -42.23 1.77
N GLY A 663 -6.00 -42.49 2.41
CA GLY A 663 -4.76 -41.76 2.18
C GLY A 663 -3.72 -41.98 3.29
N VAL A 664 -2.75 -41.07 3.37
CA VAL A 664 -1.60 -41.17 4.29
C VAL A 664 -1.90 -40.43 5.60
N LYS A 665 -1.80 -41.12 6.74
CA LYS A 665 -2.04 -40.54 8.07
C LYS A 665 -0.83 -39.74 8.57
N VAL A 666 -0.70 -38.53 8.04
CA VAL A 666 0.29 -37.54 8.49
C VAL A 666 -0.35 -36.48 9.36
N THR A 667 0.46 -35.77 10.14
CA THR A 667 0.09 -34.51 10.77
C THR A 667 0.84 -33.36 10.08
N TYR A 668 0.51 -32.13 10.44
CA TYR A 668 1.26 -30.96 9.97
C TYR A 668 2.78 -31.10 10.18
N ALA A 669 3.19 -31.58 11.36
CA ALA A 669 4.60 -31.76 11.72
C ALA A 669 5.35 -32.75 10.81
N ASP A 670 4.62 -33.58 10.07
CA ASP A 670 5.21 -34.57 9.16
C ASP A 670 5.40 -34.02 7.74
N VAL A 671 4.87 -32.83 7.40
CA VAL A 671 4.88 -32.29 6.02
C VAL A 671 5.28 -30.82 5.90
N PHE A 672 5.55 -30.11 7.00
CA PHE A 672 5.69 -28.65 7.01
C PHE A 672 6.81 -28.06 6.12
N ASN A 673 7.81 -28.85 5.71
CA ASN A 673 8.89 -28.37 4.84
C ASN A 673 8.56 -28.47 3.33
N THR A 674 7.54 -29.24 2.96
CA THR A 674 7.11 -29.39 1.56
C THR A 674 6.63 -28.07 0.97
N LYS A 675 6.75 -27.88 -0.34
CA LYS A 675 6.22 -26.69 -1.03
C LYS A 675 4.86 -26.94 -1.68
N VAL A 676 4.64 -28.16 -2.15
CA VAL A 676 3.38 -28.59 -2.77
C VAL A 676 3.02 -29.97 -2.23
N LEU A 677 1.76 -30.14 -1.86
CA LEU A 677 1.20 -31.41 -1.45
C LEU A 677 0.19 -31.87 -2.51
N VAL A 678 0.59 -32.87 -3.30
CA VAL A 678 -0.20 -33.40 -4.41
C VAL A 678 -0.93 -34.67 -3.95
N GLU A 679 -2.24 -34.58 -3.92
CA GLU A 679 -3.16 -35.66 -3.57
C GLU A 679 -3.66 -36.32 -4.86
N LEU A 680 -3.29 -37.60 -5.03
CA LEU A 680 -3.70 -38.39 -6.17
C LEU A 680 -5.05 -39.04 -5.89
N GLY A 681 -6.10 -38.49 -6.50
CA GLY A 681 -7.45 -39.04 -6.42
C GLY A 681 -7.66 -40.15 -7.45
N TYR A 682 -8.07 -41.33 -6.98
CA TYR A 682 -8.50 -42.45 -7.81
C TYR A 682 -9.98 -42.71 -7.58
N ASP A 683 -10.69 -43.08 -8.65
CA ASP A 683 -12.11 -43.43 -8.56
C ASP A 683 -12.25 -44.86 -8.02
N HIS A 684 -12.51 -45.02 -6.73
CA HIS A 684 -12.61 -46.33 -6.06
C HIS A 684 -14.04 -46.90 -6.09
N GLY A 685 -14.79 -46.70 -7.17
CA GLY A 685 -16.05 -47.41 -7.44
C GLY A 685 -17.21 -47.18 -6.45
N SER A 686 -17.02 -46.39 -5.39
CA SER A 686 -18.05 -46.12 -4.37
C SER A 686 -18.13 -44.66 -3.91
N GLY A 687 -17.59 -43.70 -4.66
CA GLY A 687 -17.72 -42.27 -4.34
C GLY A 687 -16.62 -41.41 -4.93
N ALA A 688 -16.84 -40.10 -4.94
CA ALA A 688 -15.86 -39.14 -5.41
C ALA A 688 -14.57 -39.22 -4.55
N PRO A 689 -13.39 -39.10 -5.15
CA PRO A 689 -12.12 -39.15 -4.43
C PRO A 689 -12.08 -38.11 -3.29
N GLU A 690 -11.76 -38.58 -2.08
CA GLU A 690 -11.61 -37.70 -0.91
C GLU A 690 -10.21 -37.05 -0.94
N VAL A 691 -10.20 -35.73 -1.00
CA VAL A 691 -9.03 -34.84 -0.96
C VAL A 691 -9.15 -33.93 0.26
N SER A 692 -8.05 -33.32 0.69
CA SER A 692 -7.96 -32.48 1.90
C SER A 692 -8.75 -31.18 1.80
N TYR A 693 -9.26 -30.82 0.62
CA TYR A 693 -10.14 -29.67 0.45
C TYR A 693 -11.39 -29.76 1.34
N GLY A 694 -11.64 -28.70 2.11
CA GLY A 694 -12.83 -28.60 2.97
C GLY A 694 -12.67 -29.31 4.31
N THR A 695 -11.43 -29.51 4.73
CA THR A 695 -11.05 -30.19 5.97
C THR A 695 -10.16 -29.30 6.83
N HIS A 696 -10.04 -29.60 8.11
CA HIS A 696 -9.17 -28.82 8.99
C HIS A 696 -7.69 -28.83 8.56
N PHE A 697 -7.23 -29.93 7.96
CA PHE A 697 -5.86 -30.08 7.48
C PHE A 697 -5.56 -29.09 6.34
N PHE A 698 -6.56 -28.68 5.55
CA PHE A 698 -6.40 -27.61 4.57
C PHE A 698 -5.96 -26.30 5.22
N GLN A 699 -6.49 -25.98 6.39
CA GLN A 699 -6.10 -24.77 7.11
C GLN A 699 -4.64 -24.86 7.57
N ASP A 700 -4.18 -26.02 8.05
CA ASP A 700 -2.76 -26.23 8.36
C ASP A 700 -1.86 -26.01 7.15
N LEU A 701 -2.22 -26.54 5.98
CA LEU A 701 -1.46 -26.34 4.74
C LEU A 701 -1.40 -24.88 4.31
N VAL A 702 -2.54 -24.19 4.37
CA VAL A 702 -2.61 -22.75 4.08
C VAL A 702 -1.75 -21.98 5.06
N GLU A 703 -1.85 -22.20 6.37
CA GLU A 703 -1.02 -21.48 7.33
C GLU A 703 0.49 -21.78 7.15
N ALA A 704 0.83 -22.99 6.69
CA ALA A 704 2.19 -23.41 6.43
C ALA A 704 2.81 -22.95 5.10
N ARG A 705 2.05 -22.23 4.25
CA ARG A 705 2.47 -21.89 2.86
C ARG A 705 2.73 -23.13 1.98
N ILE A 706 2.01 -24.21 2.23
CA ILE A 706 2.02 -25.41 1.39
C ILE A 706 0.87 -25.30 0.40
N PHE A 707 1.13 -25.50 -0.90
CA PHE A 707 0.07 -25.54 -1.90
C PHE A 707 -0.57 -26.93 -1.99
N PRO A 708 -1.83 -27.11 -1.55
CA PRO A 708 -2.55 -28.35 -1.83
C PRO A 708 -2.97 -28.39 -3.30
N LEU A 709 -2.75 -29.52 -3.95
CA LEU A 709 -3.26 -29.81 -5.30
C LEU A 709 -3.89 -31.19 -5.33
N ALA A 710 -5.08 -31.27 -5.92
CA ALA A 710 -5.69 -32.56 -6.26
C ALA A 710 -5.42 -32.86 -7.73
N VAL A 711 -4.79 -33.99 -7.99
CA VAL A 711 -4.56 -34.51 -9.34
C VAL A 711 -5.41 -35.76 -9.50
N PHE A 712 -6.16 -35.84 -10.59
CA PHE A 712 -7.04 -36.98 -10.91
C PHE A 712 -6.54 -37.65 -12.19
N PRO A 713 -5.57 -38.59 -12.10
CA PRO A 713 -4.91 -39.14 -13.28
C PRO A 713 -5.80 -39.88 -14.29
N GLU A 714 -7.05 -40.20 -13.92
CA GLU A 714 -8.01 -40.89 -14.80
C GLU A 714 -8.95 -39.93 -15.56
N LYS A 715 -8.94 -38.63 -15.24
CA LYS A 715 -9.68 -37.63 -16.02
C LYS A 715 -8.97 -37.40 -17.36
N GLN A 716 -9.74 -37.35 -18.46
CA GLN A 716 -9.18 -37.18 -19.82
C GLN A 716 -8.36 -35.90 -20.01
N GLU A 717 -8.67 -34.85 -19.24
CA GLU A 717 -8.01 -33.53 -19.30
C GLU A 717 -6.79 -33.43 -18.38
N THR A 718 -6.42 -34.51 -17.69
CA THR A 718 -5.30 -34.56 -16.76
C THR A 718 -4.12 -35.32 -17.35
N THR A 719 -2.98 -34.66 -17.50
CA THR A 719 -1.71 -35.31 -17.79
C THR A 719 -1.10 -35.76 -16.47
N PHE A 720 -0.61 -36.99 -16.40
CA PHE A 720 0.13 -37.50 -15.24
C PHE A 720 1.21 -38.48 -15.71
N ASN A 721 2.48 -38.08 -15.63
CA ASN A 721 3.61 -38.82 -16.17
C ASN A 721 4.06 -39.95 -15.22
N ARG A 722 3.24 -41.00 -15.17
CA ARG A 722 3.50 -42.23 -14.40
C ARG A 722 4.81 -42.89 -14.79
N ARG A 723 5.17 -42.81 -16.08
CA ARG A 723 6.38 -43.42 -16.62
C ARG A 723 7.62 -42.82 -15.97
N PHE A 724 7.71 -41.49 -15.90
CA PHE A 724 8.82 -40.82 -15.21
C PHE A 724 8.94 -41.27 -13.76
N LEU A 725 7.85 -41.26 -12.99
CA LEU A 725 7.87 -41.68 -11.58
C LEU A 725 8.26 -43.15 -11.40
N ALA A 726 7.85 -44.02 -12.34
CA ALA A 726 8.18 -45.44 -12.32
C ALA A 726 9.65 -45.72 -12.69
N GLU A 727 10.20 -45.02 -13.68
CA GLU A 727 11.57 -45.23 -14.20
C GLU A 727 12.65 -44.48 -13.41
N ALA A 728 12.29 -43.41 -12.68
CA ALA A 728 13.23 -42.63 -11.88
C ALA A 728 13.92 -43.46 -10.78
N ALA A 729 15.20 -43.19 -10.57
CA ALA A 729 16.02 -43.80 -9.52
C ALA A 729 15.48 -43.43 -8.13
N ASN A 730 15.43 -44.40 -7.22
CA ASN A 730 14.99 -44.18 -5.85
C ASN A 730 16.18 -43.87 -4.94
N LYS A 731 16.19 -42.67 -4.36
CA LYS A 731 17.20 -42.21 -3.40
C LYS A 731 16.78 -42.44 -1.94
N LEU A 732 15.65 -43.13 -1.69
CA LEU A 732 15.14 -43.36 -0.34
C LEU A 732 16.19 -44.02 0.56
N ALA A 733 16.81 -45.11 0.12
CA ALA A 733 17.80 -45.83 0.93
C ALA A 733 19.08 -45.01 1.19
N GLU A 734 19.42 -44.06 0.29
CA GLU A 734 20.57 -43.15 0.46
C GLU A 734 20.25 -42.04 1.47
N ARG A 735 19.04 -41.45 1.37
CA ARG A 735 18.60 -40.31 2.20
C ARG A 735 18.10 -40.72 3.58
N SER A 736 17.29 -41.77 3.64
CA SER A 736 16.81 -42.36 4.89
C SER A 736 17.09 -43.86 4.93
N PRO A 737 18.32 -44.27 5.33
CA PRO A 737 18.68 -45.69 5.44
C PRO A 737 17.76 -46.50 6.36
N ALA A 738 17.18 -45.85 7.38
CA ALA A 738 16.20 -46.45 8.28
C ALA A 738 14.89 -46.85 7.57
N ASP A 739 14.58 -46.21 6.43
CA ASP A 739 13.36 -46.39 5.65
C ASP A 739 13.57 -47.23 4.40
N ALA A 740 14.77 -47.79 4.19
CA ALA A 740 15.11 -48.58 3.00
C ALA A 740 14.15 -49.76 2.74
N ALA A 741 13.51 -50.30 3.78
CA ALA A 741 12.50 -51.36 3.64
C ALA A 741 11.23 -50.90 2.90
N LEU A 742 10.97 -49.59 2.82
CA LEU A 742 9.83 -48.99 2.15
C LEU A 742 10.12 -48.58 0.69
N ASP A 743 11.28 -48.95 0.13
CA ASP A 743 11.71 -48.60 -1.24
C ASP A 743 10.70 -49.00 -2.33
N GLY A 744 9.94 -50.08 -2.09
CA GLY A 744 8.87 -50.51 -2.99
C GLY A 744 7.59 -49.67 -2.95
N VAL A 745 7.45 -48.74 -2.00
CA VAL A 745 6.25 -47.90 -1.77
C VAL A 745 6.58 -46.41 -1.85
N ILE A 746 7.69 -45.98 -1.27
CA ILE A 746 8.13 -44.59 -1.24
C ILE A 746 9.32 -44.42 -2.18
N LYS A 747 9.26 -43.42 -3.06
CA LYS A 747 10.37 -42.97 -3.88
C LYS A 747 10.80 -41.57 -3.52
N VAL A 748 12.09 -41.37 -3.30
CA VAL A 748 12.71 -40.05 -3.26
C VAL A 748 13.45 -39.86 -4.56
N ILE A 749 13.01 -38.92 -5.39
CA ILE A 749 13.56 -38.68 -6.73
C ILE A 749 14.35 -37.37 -6.69
N ASP A 750 15.63 -37.45 -7.03
CA ASP A 750 16.46 -36.29 -7.36
C ASP A 750 16.17 -35.88 -8.81
N VAL A 751 15.50 -34.74 -8.98
CA VAL A 751 15.04 -34.27 -10.29
C VAL A 751 16.22 -33.87 -11.16
N ALA A 752 17.23 -33.20 -10.59
CA ALA A 752 18.41 -32.74 -11.31
C ALA A 752 19.23 -33.92 -11.86
N GLU A 753 19.44 -34.96 -11.05
CA GLU A 753 20.13 -36.17 -11.48
C GLU A 753 19.34 -36.91 -12.57
N THR A 754 18.02 -37.05 -12.39
CA THR A 754 17.15 -37.81 -13.31
C THR A 754 16.93 -37.10 -14.66
N ARG A 755 16.96 -35.76 -14.68
CA ARG A 755 16.64 -34.94 -15.86
C ARG A 755 17.81 -34.09 -16.35
N GLY A 756 19.05 -34.46 -16.01
CA GLY A 756 20.25 -33.84 -16.57
C GLY A 756 20.36 -32.33 -16.28
N GLY A 757 20.15 -31.96 -15.01
CA GLY A 757 20.23 -30.60 -14.49
C GLY A 757 18.94 -29.77 -14.60
N GLN A 758 17.85 -30.33 -15.12
CA GLN A 758 16.53 -29.70 -15.00
C GLN A 758 15.99 -29.84 -13.58
N LEU A 759 15.20 -28.88 -13.13
CA LEU A 759 14.42 -28.92 -11.90
C LEU A 759 12.93 -28.89 -12.24
N LEU A 760 12.08 -29.21 -11.25
CA LEU A 760 10.63 -29.15 -11.42
C LEU A 760 10.12 -27.73 -11.08
N GLU A 761 9.17 -27.26 -11.87
CA GLU A 761 8.41 -26.02 -11.62
C GLU A 761 6.91 -26.34 -11.63
N VAL A 762 6.18 -25.83 -10.65
CA VAL A 762 4.72 -25.96 -10.55
C VAL A 762 4.09 -24.58 -10.67
N VAL A 763 3.28 -24.40 -11.71
CA VAL A 763 2.68 -23.15 -12.12
C VAL A 763 1.17 -23.29 -11.96
N MET A 764 0.53 -22.47 -11.14
CA MET A 764 -0.87 -22.60 -10.74
C MET A 764 -1.63 -21.29 -11.01
N SER A 765 -2.69 -21.39 -11.80
CA SER A 765 -3.59 -20.28 -12.10
C SER A 765 -5.02 -20.65 -11.74
N GLY A 766 -5.50 -20.11 -10.62
CA GLY A 766 -6.88 -20.21 -10.18
C GLY A 766 -7.86 -19.42 -11.05
N ASP A 767 -7.40 -18.41 -11.81
CA ASP A 767 -8.23 -17.71 -12.80
C ASP A 767 -8.47 -18.57 -14.05
N GLN A 768 -7.50 -19.39 -14.45
CA GLN A 768 -7.64 -20.37 -15.56
C GLN A 768 -8.15 -21.73 -15.08
N GLU A 769 -8.32 -21.91 -13.75
CA GLU A 769 -8.54 -23.20 -13.09
C GLU A 769 -7.59 -24.30 -13.60
N HIS A 770 -6.32 -23.97 -13.75
CA HIS A 770 -5.33 -24.89 -14.31
C HIS A 770 -4.00 -24.79 -13.58
N ALA A 771 -3.38 -25.93 -13.33
CA ALA A 771 -2.01 -26.05 -12.84
C ALA A 771 -1.20 -26.95 -13.75
N LEU A 772 0.07 -26.59 -13.95
CA LEU A 772 1.04 -27.30 -14.76
C LEU A 772 2.33 -27.52 -13.96
N ALA A 773 2.73 -28.77 -13.80
CA ALA A 773 4.02 -29.16 -13.25
C ALA A 773 4.92 -29.65 -14.38
N TYR A 774 6.05 -28.99 -14.62
CA TYR A 774 6.94 -29.30 -15.75
C TYR A 774 8.42 -29.13 -15.42
N PHE A 775 9.29 -29.82 -16.18
CA PHE A 775 10.74 -29.79 -15.99
C PHE A 775 11.39 -28.66 -16.80
N ARG A 776 12.28 -27.89 -16.16
CA ARG A 776 12.93 -26.73 -16.75
C ARG A 776 14.38 -26.58 -16.28
N ARG A 777 15.25 -26.00 -17.12
CA ARG A 777 16.58 -25.53 -16.70
C ARG A 777 16.52 -24.09 -16.21
N TYR A 778 17.23 -23.82 -15.12
CA TYR A 778 17.49 -22.47 -14.62
C TYR A 778 18.91 -22.10 -15.07
N ASP A 779 19.04 -20.94 -15.73
CA ASP A 779 20.30 -20.43 -16.26
C ASP A 779 21.11 -19.68 -15.20
#